data_AF-A0A6P0MY32-F1
#
_entry.id   AF-A0A6P0MY32-F1
#
_cell.length_a   1.000
_cell.length_b   1.000
_cell.length_c   1.000
_cell.angle_alpha   90.00
_cell.angle_beta   90.00
_cell.angle_gamma   90.00
#
_symmetry.space_group_name_H-M   'P 1'
#
loop_
_entity.id
_entity.type
_entity.pdbx_description
1 polymer ?
#
loop_
_entity_poly.entity_id
_entity_poly.type
_entity_poly.pdbx_seq_one_letter_code
_entity_poly.pdbx_strand_id
1 'polypeptide(L)'
;GGDISLTSGGIIETTQGDPVTPGNIFSCSGTRNKCNGGTGEAGNITINAGTGFITERIETSGILDGGDVKINSDNGSIEINSIRSFSDQASGGVVKLEAGGNIIIDVDIDSHGKQNGGDIFLESTGGSIDSTGGIVNATGGNNGGDVTFIAPGDINTGTIGVFFNTGFNLDSGNLTIKSHNGNITSTGPLLTPSAFGDGGDITLDAAGSIAVDEVYAISLTRMGGKIDLTAKDNITTNADIETNQNSITFNGPVNLPGDITFTSYDTGNIIFNNTLDGTQDLTLNPGSGMVQFNDVVGGSTPLSNLYVFGDITTTNPAGVDITTVNNIFIDKITSPGGIALTSNSAHITTDILDSSAFGDGGNITLDAFGNITLSYINAQSFGTGTGGDVDITTPSFFQANSSFLDRNGTDTSISTAGWVDGGTIIIRHGGGGVIPFIVGDANTNGTQGVITRGNAALVESILPTQEYYPTHKQDADRIQIISVPGTPTPPEPPTPPSQPPPQPPILPTLITNPTSIVPTLTTSSRSNSNSGSGTDPRKTLALLIGDILEVETIFNQNLKTGDYDFTWPIPDGPFLSVSVGVDSPLTDRVSFIDELFEEEYEEYFGKNITDEEVTAESLRETIKTIESQTGKKPVVVYARSIKNQLDLVLVPPEGSPIPKTILFDDSNTLDDELAVLRNFLNSPGNNAYLPSAQKLYQWLIAPIESELEAFDIDTLIFVMDAGLRSLPLAALHDGEQFLVEKYSIGSVPSISLTDTSYQALKDSQVLAMGASEFPNSGLDDLPSVPTELSTITEELWPGESVLNEQFTLDNLRAMRQKNRFDVIHLATHTSFDGEDSKIQFWDKGVGFDDLRQLEWYQPPMVQLLVLSACETAVGDPDAEMGFAGLAVRTGVKSALASLWKVNDAGTSALMSEYYHQLSQEEITIKAEALRQAQLAMLRGQVRIESGKLVANGVEVPLPKALESITNRDFSHPYYWAGFTMIGSPW
;
A
#
# COMPACT_ATOMS: atom_id res chain seq x y z
N GLY A 1 -35.54 24.48 -30.02
CA GLY A 1 -36.02 23.12 -29.75
C GLY A 1 -37.07 22.73 -30.76
N GLY A 2 -36.85 22.99 -32.05
CA GLY A 2 -37.66 22.41 -33.12
C GLY A 2 -36.73 21.58 -33.99
N ASP A 3 -37.21 20.46 -34.50
CA ASP A 3 -36.37 19.56 -35.30
C ASP A 3 -36.01 20.20 -36.63
N ILE A 4 -34.76 20.02 -37.05
CA ILE A 4 -34.24 20.47 -38.34
C ILE A 4 -34.00 19.23 -39.18
N SER A 5 -34.67 19.15 -40.33
CA SER A 5 -34.40 18.10 -41.32
C SER A 5 -34.01 18.72 -42.65
N LEU A 6 -32.82 18.40 -43.14
CA LEU A 6 -32.35 18.79 -44.48
C LEU A 6 -32.17 17.54 -45.32
N THR A 7 -32.63 17.58 -46.58
CA THR A 7 -32.49 16.46 -47.51
C THR A 7 -32.18 16.97 -48.91
N SER A 8 -31.13 16.44 -49.52
CA SER A 8 -30.70 16.77 -50.88
C SER A 8 -30.23 15.51 -51.60
N GLY A 9 -30.55 15.38 -52.89
CA GLY A 9 -29.98 14.32 -53.73
C GLY A 9 -28.54 14.60 -54.18
N GLY A 10 -27.98 15.77 -53.85
CA GLY A 10 -26.61 16.17 -54.14
C GLY A 10 -25.85 16.52 -52.86
N ILE A 11 -24.93 17.49 -52.95
CA ILE A 11 -24.17 18.01 -51.81
C ILE A 11 -25.05 18.96 -50.98
N ILE A 12 -24.89 18.94 -49.66
CA ILE A 12 -25.37 19.98 -48.75
C ILE A 12 -24.13 20.70 -48.21
N GLU A 13 -23.95 21.97 -48.57
CA GLU A 13 -22.83 22.81 -48.14
C GLU A 13 -23.37 24.08 -47.49
N THR A 14 -22.99 24.35 -46.25
CA THR A 14 -23.42 25.55 -45.50
C THR A 14 -22.31 26.60 -45.38
N THR A 15 -21.08 26.28 -45.73
CA THR A 15 -19.84 27.08 -45.54
C THR A 15 -19.81 28.42 -46.29
N GLN A 16 -20.69 28.65 -47.29
CA GLN A 16 -20.79 29.95 -47.99
C GLN A 16 -21.74 30.94 -47.28
N GLY A 17 -21.20 31.66 -46.29
CA GLY A 17 -21.78 32.87 -45.69
C GLY A 17 -20.76 34.03 -45.63
N ASP A 18 -21.24 35.28 -45.54
CA ASP A 18 -20.42 36.50 -45.36
C ASP A 18 -19.29 36.29 -44.33
N PRO A 19 -18.04 36.80 -44.52
CA PRO A 19 -16.90 36.66 -43.60
C PRO A 19 -17.14 37.01 -42.12
N VAL A 20 -18.33 37.50 -41.76
CA VAL A 20 -18.75 37.82 -40.39
C VAL A 20 -19.61 36.70 -39.75
N THR A 21 -20.19 35.77 -40.52
CA THR A 21 -21.06 34.69 -40.01
C THR A 21 -20.78 33.36 -40.73
N PRO A 22 -20.07 32.43 -40.09
CA PRO A 22 -19.91 31.05 -40.58
C PRO A 22 -21.26 30.34 -40.71
N GLY A 23 -21.36 29.43 -41.67
CA GLY A 23 -22.56 28.64 -41.94
C GLY A 23 -22.80 27.56 -40.89
N ASN A 24 -23.68 27.85 -39.94
CA ASN A 24 -23.94 26.98 -38.80
C ASN A 24 -25.39 26.50 -38.76
N ILE A 25 -25.63 25.28 -38.29
CA ILE A 25 -26.96 24.72 -38.06
C ILE A 25 -27.21 24.65 -36.55
N PHE A 26 -28.23 25.37 -36.07
CA PHE A 26 -28.52 25.51 -34.64
C PHE A 26 -29.94 25.10 -34.29
N SER A 27 -30.11 24.19 -33.32
CA SER A 27 -31.39 23.95 -32.65
C SER A 27 -31.25 24.07 -31.14
N CYS A 28 -31.78 25.14 -30.56
CA CYS A 28 -31.60 25.42 -29.13
C CYS A 28 -32.91 25.75 -28.41
N SER A 29 -32.99 25.41 -27.13
CA SER A 29 -34.09 25.67 -26.18
C SER A 29 -33.49 25.92 -24.79
N GLY A 30 -32.98 27.12 -24.59
CA GLY A 30 -32.31 27.50 -23.35
C GLY A 30 -31.78 28.92 -23.41
N THR A 31 -30.97 29.32 -22.42
CA THR A 31 -30.37 30.66 -22.31
C THR A 31 -28.97 30.77 -22.93
N ARG A 32 -28.33 29.64 -23.30
CA ARG A 32 -27.07 29.63 -24.06
C ARG A 32 -27.29 30.19 -25.48
N ASN A 33 -26.26 30.82 -26.04
CA ASN A 33 -26.19 31.27 -27.45
C ASN A 33 -27.35 32.13 -27.99
N LYS A 34 -27.88 33.07 -27.17
CA LYS A 34 -28.95 34.02 -27.53
C LYS A 34 -30.30 33.38 -27.86
N CYS A 35 -30.50 32.12 -27.48
CA CYS A 35 -31.79 31.47 -27.58
C CYS A 35 -32.71 32.10 -26.51
N ASN A 36 -33.82 32.68 -26.95
CA ASN A 36 -34.72 33.47 -26.07
C ASN A 36 -35.99 32.66 -25.72
N GLY A 37 -35.85 31.38 -25.36
CA GLY A 37 -37.04 30.55 -25.12
C GLY A 37 -36.82 29.26 -24.33
N GLY A 38 -37.39 29.24 -23.12
CA GLY A 38 -37.99 28.04 -22.47
C GLY A 38 -37.06 27.04 -21.77
N THR A 39 -37.65 26.26 -20.86
CA THR A 39 -37.06 25.19 -20.02
C THR A 39 -37.16 23.80 -20.69
N GLY A 40 -36.93 23.69 -22.01
CA GLY A 40 -37.28 22.49 -22.81
C GLY A 40 -36.09 21.71 -23.37
N GLU A 41 -36.40 20.59 -24.04
CA GLU A 41 -35.45 19.75 -24.80
C GLU A 41 -35.02 20.43 -26.10
N ALA A 42 -33.78 20.19 -26.54
CA ALA A 42 -33.32 20.64 -27.86
C ALA A 42 -34.04 19.88 -28.98
N GLY A 43 -34.05 20.45 -30.18
CA GLY A 43 -34.62 19.75 -31.34
C GLY A 43 -33.54 18.93 -32.02
N ASN A 44 -33.93 17.81 -32.60
CA ASN A 44 -33.01 16.92 -33.31
C ASN A 44 -32.62 17.51 -34.67
N ILE A 45 -31.39 17.25 -35.11
CA ILE A 45 -30.89 17.65 -36.43
C ILE A 45 -30.67 16.38 -37.25
N THR A 46 -31.39 16.25 -38.36
CA THR A 46 -31.24 15.14 -39.31
C THR A 46 -30.88 15.64 -40.69
N ILE A 47 -29.73 15.23 -41.21
CA ILE A 47 -29.21 15.62 -42.52
C ILE A 47 -29.07 14.38 -43.40
N ASN A 48 -29.67 14.41 -44.59
CA ASN A 48 -29.52 13.36 -45.60
C ASN A 48 -29.00 13.98 -46.91
N ALA A 49 -27.75 13.70 -47.26
CA ALA A 49 -27.12 14.21 -48.48
C ALA A 49 -26.76 13.08 -49.45
N GLY A 50 -27.10 13.19 -50.72
CA GLY A 50 -26.82 12.14 -51.70
C GLY A 50 -25.33 11.99 -52.03
N THR A 51 -24.57 13.09 -52.06
CA THR A 51 -23.18 13.09 -52.57
C THR A 51 -22.17 13.84 -51.70
N GLY A 52 -22.55 14.36 -50.54
CA GLY A 52 -21.61 14.94 -49.56
C GLY A 52 -22.25 15.96 -48.62
N PHE A 53 -21.65 16.15 -47.45
CA PHE A 53 -22.06 17.18 -46.49
C PHE A 53 -20.85 17.95 -45.98
N ILE A 54 -20.92 19.28 -46.06
CA ILE A 54 -19.86 20.19 -45.59
C ILE A 54 -20.48 21.30 -44.74
N THR A 55 -20.03 21.45 -43.49
CA THR A 55 -20.51 22.52 -42.60
C THR A 55 -19.42 22.98 -41.64
N GLU A 56 -19.53 24.23 -41.18
CA GLU A 56 -18.69 24.71 -40.08
C GLU A 56 -19.17 24.07 -38.77
N ARG A 57 -20.35 24.46 -38.28
CA ARG A 57 -20.81 24.03 -36.95
C ARG A 57 -22.22 23.48 -36.94
N ILE A 58 -22.42 22.42 -36.19
CA ILE A 58 -23.75 21.94 -35.78
C ILE A 58 -23.82 22.05 -34.26
N GLU A 59 -24.90 22.64 -33.75
CA GLU A 59 -25.15 22.62 -32.31
C GLU A 59 -26.63 22.39 -31.99
N THR A 60 -26.86 21.44 -31.09
CA THR A 60 -28.10 21.27 -30.36
C THR A 60 -27.86 21.62 -28.89
N SER A 61 -28.74 22.42 -28.28
CA SER A 61 -28.57 22.83 -26.88
C SER A 61 -29.90 22.95 -26.16
N GLY A 62 -30.11 22.14 -25.13
CA GLY A 62 -31.34 22.07 -24.35
C GLY A 62 -31.07 22.27 -22.85
N ILE A 63 -32.08 22.78 -22.13
CA ILE A 63 -32.02 22.80 -20.66
C ILE A 63 -32.26 21.39 -20.09
N LEU A 64 -33.21 20.64 -20.68
CA LEU A 64 -33.40 19.21 -20.43
C LEU A 64 -32.46 18.44 -21.35
N ASP A 65 -32.92 17.54 -22.22
CA ASP A 65 -32.02 16.77 -23.08
C ASP A 65 -31.44 17.59 -24.24
N GLY A 66 -30.21 17.24 -24.61
CA GLY A 66 -29.57 17.63 -25.86
C GLY A 66 -30.28 16.98 -27.05
N GLY A 67 -30.09 17.54 -28.24
CA GLY A 67 -30.77 17.06 -29.43
C GLY A 67 -29.87 16.10 -30.19
N ASP A 68 -30.42 15.02 -30.71
CA ASP A 68 -29.66 14.07 -31.53
C ASP A 68 -29.20 14.76 -32.83
N VAL A 69 -27.98 14.46 -33.26
CA VAL A 69 -27.42 14.89 -34.53
C VAL A 69 -27.18 13.65 -35.38
N LYS A 70 -28.01 13.44 -36.40
CA LYS A 70 -27.86 12.35 -37.37
C LYS A 70 -27.54 12.88 -38.75
N ILE A 71 -26.43 12.44 -39.34
CA ILE A 71 -25.99 12.87 -40.67
C ILE A 71 -25.68 11.64 -41.49
N ASN A 72 -26.32 11.54 -42.64
CA ASN A 72 -26.09 10.48 -43.61
C ASN A 72 -25.63 11.09 -44.94
N SER A 73 -24.52 10.59 -45.49
CA SER A 73 -24.09 10.85 -46.85
C SER A 73 -23.95 9.55 -47.65
N ASP A 74 -24.87 9.30 -48.58
CA ASP A 74 -24.98 7.99 -49.24
C ASP A 74 -23.72 7.58 -50.02
N ASN A 75 -23.20 8.47 -50.87
CA ASN A 75 -22.02 8.19 -51.73
C ASN A 75 -20.93 9.26 -51.61
N GLY A 76 -20.95 10.07 -50.56
CA GLY A 76 -20.08 11.22 -50.39
C GLY A 76 -19.39 11.25 -49.02
N SER A 77 -18.48 12.21 -48.87
CA SER A 77 -17.81 12.48 -47.61
C SER A 77 -18.64 13.39 -46.71
N ILE A 78 -18.38 13.32 -45.41
CA ILE A 78 -18.84 14.26 -44.40
C ILE A 78 -17.61 15.04 -43.92
N GLU A 79 -17.62 16.36 -44.07
CA GLU A 79 -16.57 17.27 -43.61
C GLU A 79 -17.19 18.30 -42.68
N ILE A 80 -16.80 18.28 -41.41
CA ILE A 80 -17.41 19.10 -40.37
C ILE A 80 -16.34 19.68 -39.47
N ASN A 81 -16.44 20.96 -39.15
CA ASN A 81 -15.53 21.57 -38.19
C ASN A 81 -15.89 21.15 -36.75
N SER A 82 -17.13 21.40 -36.33
CA SER A 82 -17.58 21.17 -34.95
C SER A 82 -19.02 20.64 -34.85
N ILE A 83 -19.24 19.64 -33.99
CA ILE A 83 -20.57 19.17 -33.58
C ILE A 83 -20.70 19.29 -32.07
N ARG A 84 -21.79 19.90 -31.60
CA ARG A 84 -22.07 19.98 -30.17
C ARG A 84 -23.50 19.57 -29.86
N SER A 85 -23.69 18.67 -28.92
CA SER A 85 -24.99 18.27 -28.39
C SER A 85 -24.99 18.42 -26.87
N PHE A 86 -25.55 19.53 -26.38
CA PHE A 86 -25.46 19.93 -24.98
C PHE A 86 -26.77 19.84 -24.23
N SER A 87 -26.68 19.34 -23.00
CA SER A 87 -27.72 19.41 -21.99
C SER A 87 -27.23 20.09 -20.71
N ASP A 88 -28.01 21.06 -20.19
CA ASP A 88 -27.70 21.72 -18.91
C ASP A 88 -28.16 20.93 -17.67
N GLN A 89 -29.10 19.97 -17.79
CA GLN A 89 -29.70 19.26 -16.63
C GLN A 89 -29.91 17.76 -16.81
N ALA A 90 -29.77 17.21 -18.02
CA ALA A 90 -30.14 15.84 -18.37
C ALA A 90 -29.08 15.22 -19.30
N SER A 91 -29.47 14.49 -20.35
CA SER A 91 -28.53 13.74 -21.18
C SER A 91 -28.11 14.52 -22.43
N GLY A 92 -26.86 14.35 -22.86
CA GLY A 92 -26.41 14.76 -24.19
C GLY A 92 -27.16 13.97 -25.27
N GLY A 93 -27.25 14.53 -26.49
CA GLY A 93 -27.90 13.85 -27.61
C GLY A 93 -26.92 12.97 -28.38
N VAL A 94 -27.43 11.90 -29.00
CA VAL A 94 -26.61 10.99 -29.80
C VAL A 94 -26.08 11.70 -31.04
N VAL A 95 -24.78 11.56 -31.33
CA VAL A 95 -24.15 12.04 -32.57
C VAL A 95 -23.86 10.84 -33.45
N LYS A 96 -24.53 10.75 -34.60
CA LYS A 96 -24.37 9.65 -35.55
C LYS A 96 -24.05 10.16 -36.96
N LEU A 97 -22.85 9.85 -37.45
CA LEU A 97 -22.41 10.17 -38.81
C LEU A 97 -22.21 8.88 -39.62
N GLU A 98 -22.89 8.78 -40.75
CA GLU A 98 -22.80 7.65 -41.69
C GLU A 98 -22.40 8.20 -43.08
N ALA A 99 -21.26 7.77 -43.63
CA ALA A 99 -20.76 8.25 -44.93
C ALA A 99 -20.36 7.12 -45.89
N GLY A 100 -20.66 7.29 -47.17
CA GLY A 100 -20.12 6.47 -48.26
C GLY A 100 -18.63 6.72 -48.52
N GLY A 101 -18.19 7.96 -48.31
CA GLY A 101 -16.80 8.42 -48.42
C GLY A 101 -16.15 8.65 -47.07
N ASN A 102 -15.26 9.63 -46.98
CA ASN A 102 -14.51 9.93 -45.75
C ASN A 102 -15.37 10.67 -44.72
N ILE A 103 -15.06 10.53 -43.44
CA ILE A 103 -15.55 11.42 -42.38
C ILE A 103 -14.34 12.22 -41.87
N ILE A 104 -14.42 13.54 -41.91
CA ILE A 104 -13.36 14.45 -41.47
C ILE A 104 -13.95 15.42 -40.45
N ILE A 105 -13.33 15.46 -39.26
CA ILE A 105 -13.65 16.36 -38.15
C ILE A 105 -12.46 17.27 -37.88
N ASP A 106 -12.60 18.57 -38.17
CA ASP A 106 -11.47 19.52 -38.10
C ASP A 106 -11.24 20.13 -36.72
N VAL A 107 -12.24 20.13 -35.81
CA VAL A 107 -12.11 20.71 -34.45
C VAL A 107 -12.67 19.80 -33.35
N ASP A 108 -13.99 19.63 -33.21
CA ASP A 108 -14.53 18.87 -32.07
C ASP A 108 -15.85 18.15 -32.35
N ILE A 109 -16.09 17.04 -31.65
CA ILE A 109 -17.43 16.52 -31.40
C ILE A 109 -17.60 16.50 -29.89
N ASP A 110 -18.62 17.17 -29.37
CA ASP A 110 -18.92 17.19 -27.94
C ASP A 110 -20.39 16.84 -27.71
N SER A 111 -20.67 15.63 -27.23
CA SER A 111 -21.98 15.21 -26.75
C SER A 111 -21.98 15.16 -25.23
N HIS A 112 -22.44 16.25 -24.62
CA HIS A 112 -22.35 16.46 -23.18
C HIS A 112 -23.73 16.56 -22.54
N GLY A 113 -23.90 15.83 -21.44
CA GLY A 113 -25.03 16.01 -20.53
C GLY A 113 -24.63 16.08 -19.08
N LYS A 114 -25.36 16.88 -18.30
CA LYS A 114 -25.15 16.93 -16.84
C LYS A 114 -25.43 15.59 -16.15
N GLN A 115 -26.29 14.74 -16.72
CA GLN A 115 -26.53 13.38 -16.23
C GLN A 115 -25.77 12.36 -17.07
N ASN A 116 -26.06 12.20 -18.35
CA ASN A 116 -25.40 11.19 -19.18
C ASN A 116 -24.82 11.82 -20.45
N GLY A 117 -23.67 11.33 -20.90
CA GLY A 117 -23.16 11.62 -22.24
C GLY A 117 -24.04 10.99 -23.30
N GLY A 118 -24.08 11.58 -24.49
CA GLY A 118 -24.70 10.94 -25.65
C GLY A 118 -23.67 10.18 -26.45
N ASP A 119 -24.06 9.00 -26.97
CA ASP A 119 -23.17 8.17 -27.77
C ASP A 119 -22.71 8.89 -29.05
N ILE A 120 -21.46 8.64 -29.44
CA ILE A 120 -20.87 9.14 -30.69
C ILE A 120 -20.55 7.95 -31.59
N PHE A 121 -21.17 7.91 -32.76
CA PHE A 121 -21.00 6.83 -33.73
C PHE A 121 -20.60 7.40 -35.09
N LEU A 122 -19.39 7.09 -35.55
CA LEU A 122 -18.86 7.47 -36.86
C LEU A 122 -18.64 6.21 -37.71
N GLU A 123 -19.34 6.09 -38.83
CA GLU A 123 -19.19 4.97 -39.75
C GLU A 123 -18.96 5.46 -41.18
N SER A 124 -17.77 5.15 -41.71
CA SER A 124 -17.49 5.22 -43.14
C SER A 124 -17.64 3.84 -43.76
N THR A 125 -18.40 3.71 -44.84
CA THR A 125 -18.60 2.42 -45.54
C THR A 125 -17.63 2.20 -46.70
N GLY A 126 -16.92 3.24 -47.14
CA GLY A 126 -16.02 3.18 -48.30
C GLY A 126 -14.75 4.03 -48.21
N GLY A 127 -14.53 4.74 -47.10
CA GLY A 127 -13.41 5.68 -46.92
C GLY A 127 -12.67 5.52 -45.58
N SER A 128 -12.06 6.62 -45.14
CA SER A 128 -11.35 6.76 -43.86
C SER A 128 -12.11 7.65 -42.87
N ILE A 129 -11.71 7.62 -41.60
CA ILE A 129 -12.15 8.58 -40.58
C ILE A 129 -10.92 9.36 -40.10
N ASP A 130 -11.02 10.68 -40.08
CA ASP A 130 -9.99 11.56 -39.52
C ASP A 130 -10.63 12.53 -38.53
N SER A 131 -10.25 12.42 -37.26
CA SER A 131 -10.63 13.33 -36.19
C SER A 131 -9.40 13.90 -35.48
N THR A 132 -8.27 14.02 -36.17
CA THR A 132 -7.02 14.58 -35.61
C THR A 132 -7.10 16.09 -35.33
N GLY A 133 -8.10 16.77 -35.90
CA GLY A 133 -8.31 18.21 -35.73
C GLY A 133 -8.68 18.65 -34.31
N GLY A 134 -9.17 17.75 -33.46
CA GLY A 134 -9.30 18.00 -32.03
C GLY A 134 -10.02 16.90 -31.26
N ILE A 135 -10.93 17.26 -30.34
CA ILE A 135 -11.41 16.36 -29.28
C ILE A 135 -12.75 15.76 -29.64
N VAL A 136 -12.88 14.44 -29.47
CA VAL A 136 -14.17 13.73 -29.53
C VAL A 136 -14.57 13.36 -28.12
N ASN A 137 -15.72 13.87 -27.66
CA ASN A 137 -16.11 13.87 -26.26
C ASN A 137 -17.55 13.40 -26.04
N ALA A 138 -17.77 12.33 -25.28
CA ALA A 138 -19.11 11.78 -24.97
C ALA A 138 -19.38 11.81 -23.45
N THR A 139 -19.61 12.99 -22.88
CA THR A 139 -19.46 13.21 -21.44
C THR A 139 -20.76 13.30 -20.67
N GLY A 140 -20.81 12.63 -19.52
CA GLY A 140 -21.90 12.71 -18.56
C GLY A 140 -21.43 13.04 -17.14
N GLY A 141 -22.29 13.66 -16.34
CA GLY A 141 -22.06 13.83 -14.90
C GLY A 141 -22.43 12.62 -14.02
N ASN A 142 -23.04 11.60 -14.60
CA ASN A 142 -23.26 10.30 -13.99
C ASN A 142 -22.59 9.24 -14.86
N ASN A 143 -23.06 9.02 -16.10
CA ASN A 143 -22.51 8.02 -17.02
C ASN A 143 -21.93 8.64 -18.29
N GLY A 144 -20.76 8.18 -18.75
CA GLY A 144 -20.23 8.51 -20.07
C GLY A 144 -21.03 7.86 -21.20
N GLY A 145 -20.99 8.43 -22.41
CA GLY A 145 -21.56 7.84 -23.62
C GLY A 145 -20.53 7.02 -24.40
N ASP A 146 -20.95 6.01 -25.15
CA ASP A 146 -20.01 5.19 -25.93
C ASP A 146 -19.49 5.95 -27.15
N VAL A 147 -18.22 5.74 -27.51
CA VAL A 147 -17.61 6.26 -28.74
C VAL A 147 -17.22 5.11 -29.66
N THR A 148 -17.76 5.09 -30.88
CA THR A 148 -17.53 4.01 -31.85
C THR A 148 -17.17 4.53 -33.23
N PHE A 149 -15.97 4.20 -33.72
CA PHE A 149 -15.49 4.54 -35.06
C PHE A 149 -15.29 3.28 -35.92
N ILE A 150 -15.88 3.25 -37.11
CA ILE A 150 -15.79 2.10 -38.02
C ILE A 150 -15.48 2.59 -39.44
N ALA A 151 -14.41 2.07 -40.04
CA ALA A 151 -14.05 2.39 -41.42
C ALA A 151 -13.35 1.20 -42.12
N PRO A 152 -13.48 1.07 -43.45
CA PRO A 152 -12.64 0.16 -44.20
C PRO A 152 -11.20 0.65 -44.35
N GLY A 153 -10.98 1.97 -44.41
CA GLY A 153 -9.66 2.61 -44.51
C GLY A 153 -9.06 2.98 -43.15
N ASP A 154 -8.04 3.82 -43.18
CA ASP A 154 -7.37 4.31 -41.97
C ASP A 154 -8.33 5.09 -41.05
N ILE A 155 -8.10 4.99 -39.75
CA ILE A 155 -8.76 5.81 -38.74
C ILE A 155 -7.68 6.57 -37.98
N ASN A 156 -7.68 7.90 -38.12
CA ASN A 156 -6.76 8.79 -37.41
C ASN A 156 -7.55 9.60 -36.38
N THR A 157 -7.09 9.64 -35.14
CA THR A 157 -7.79 10.35 -34.05
C THR A 157 -6.84 11.28 -33.31
N GLY A 158 -7.35 12.43 -32.88
CA GLY A 158 -6.72 13.23 -31.83
C GLY A 158 -7.03 12.63 -30.47
N THR A 159 -7.34 13.49 -29.50
CA THR A 159 -7.84 13.07 -28.19
C THR A 159 -9.26 12.53 -28.29
N ILE A 160 -9.49 11.37 -27.67
CA ILE A 160 -10.86 10.89 -27.42
C ILE A 160 -11.06 10.83 -25.91
N GLY A 161 -12.01 11.62 -25.44
CA GLY A 161 -12.45 11.62 -24.06
C GLY A 161 -13.85 11.06 -23.91
N VAL A 162 -14.04 10.17 -22.96
CA VAL A 162 -15.37 9.78 -22.50
C VAL A 162 -15.64 10.37 -21.10
N PHE A 163 -14.96 11.47 -20.77
CA PHE A 163 -14.89 12.05 -19.42
C PHE A 163 -15.02 13.60 -19.48
N PHE A 164 -15.99 14.24 -18.78
CA PHE A 164 -15.89 15.64 -18.29
C PHE A 164 -17.15 16.24 -17.60
N ASN A 165 -16.85 17.20 -16.71
CA ASN A 165 -17.58 18.38 -16.21
C ASN A 165 -18.58 18.34 -15.03
N THR A 166 -19.23 17.23 -14.68
CA THR A 166 -20.14 17.27 -13.50
C THR A 166 -20.19 15.97 -12.71
N GLY A 167 -19.06 15.54 -12.16
CA GLY A 167 -19.01 14.45 -11.19
C GLY A 167 -18.88 13.08 -11.84
N PHE A 168 -17.99 12.29 -11.27
CA PHE A 168 -17.63 10.97 -11.74
C PHE A 168 -18.57 9.91 -11.14
N ASN A 169 -19.86 10.21 -11.03
CA ASN A 169 -20.68 9.54 -10.02
C ASN A 169 -20.95 8.06 -10.35
N LEU A 170 -20.93 7.64 -11.63
CA LEU A 170 -21.18 6.28 -12.10
C LEU A 170 -20.21 5.89 -13.25
N ASP A 171 -20.62 5.04 -14.19
CA ASP A 171 -19.72 4.31 -15.10
C ASP A 171 -19.29 5.16 -16.32
N SER A 172 -18.05 4.98 -16.79
CA SER A 172 -17.60 5.57 -18.05
C SER A 172 -18.16 4.79 -19.26
N GLY A 173 -18.32 5.49 -20.39
CA GLY A 173 -18.62 4.85 -21.67
C GLY A 173 -17.37 4.18 -22.27
N ASN A 174 -17.60 3.25 -23.18
CA ASN A 174 -16.57 2.46 -23.86
C ASN A 174 -16.08 3.17 -25.14
N LEU A 175 -14.85 2.86 -25.53
CA LEU A 175 -14.26 3.27 -26.80
C LEU A 175 -14.03 2.05 -27.69
N THR A 176 -14.62 2.06 -28.89
CA THR A 176 -14.38 1.04 -29.93
C THR A 176 -13.92 1.69 -31.22
N ILE A 177 -12.76 1.30 -31.74
CA ILE A 177 -12.27 1.73 -33.05
C ILE A 177 -11.95 0.51 -33.90
N LYS A 178 -12.54 0.43 -35.09
CA LYS A 178 -12.36 -0.68 -36.02
C LYS A 178 -12.00 -0.24 -37.43
N SER A 179 -10.77 -0.54 -37.85
CA SER A 179 -10.31 -0.37 -39.23
C SER A 179 -10.20 -1.72 -39.95
N HIS A 180 -11.06 -1.98 -40.93
CA HIS A 180 -11.14 -3.30 -41.56
C HIS A 180 -9.98 -3.63 -42.51
N ASN A 181 -9.35 -2.63 -43.14
CA ASN A 181 -8.24 -2.82 -44.08
C ASN A 181 -7.12 -1.77 -43.92
N GLY A 182 -7.19 -0.90 -42.91
CA GLY A 182 -6.25 0.18 -42.68
C GLY A 182 -5.62 0.12 -41.28
N ASN A 183 -4.96 1.22 -40.93
CA ASN A 183 -4.32 1.45 -39.64
C ASN A 183 -5.24 2.22 -38.70
N ILE A 184 -4.95 2.12 -37.40
CA ILE A 184 -5.47 3.04 -36.37
C ILE A 184 -4.29 3.85 -35.85
N THR A 185 -4.38 5.17 -35.95
CA THR A 185 -3.36 6.07 -35.39
C THR A 185 -4.03 7.07 -34.47
N SER A 186 -3.62 7.13 -33.21
CA SER A 186 -4.02 8.16 -32.28
C SER A 186 -2.84 9.07 -31.95
N THR A 187 -2.99 10.37 -32.19
CA THR A 187 -1.98 11.40 -31.91
C THR A 187 -2.22 12.12 -30.59
N GLY A 188 -3.22 11.68 -29.81
CA GLY A 188 -3.56 12.19 -28.50
C GLY A 188 -4.03 11.07 -27.59
N PRO A 189 -4.36 11.36 -26.33
CA PRO A 189 -4.75 10.34 -25.37
C PRO A 189 -6.13 9.74 -25.67
N LEU A 190 -6.28 8.44 -25.38
CA LEU A 190 -7.54 7.70 -25.42
C LEU A 190 -8.01 7.42 -23.99
N LEU A 191 -9.13 8.02 -23.59
CA LEU A 191 -9.50 8.17 -22.19
C LEU A 191 -10.93 7.69 -21.91
N THR A 192 -11.05 6.66 -21.10
CA THR A 192 -12.32 6.14 -20.54
C THR A 192 -12.32 6.01 -19.01
N PRO A 193 -11.74 6.95 -18.24
CA PRO A 193 -11.62 6.81 -16.79
C PRO A 193 -12.96 7.03 -16.06
N SER A 194 -13.10 6.45 -14.86
CA SER A 194 -14.14 6.80 -13.88
C SER A 194 -13.52 7.11 -12.50
N ALA A 195 -14.22 7.87 -11.65
CA ALA A 195 -13.78 8.07 -10.27
C ALA A 195 -14.64 7.33 -9.25
N PHE A 196 -15.96 7.22 -9.45
CA PHE A 196 -16.84 6.49 -8.52
C PHE A 196 -17.51 5.24 -9.12
N GLY A 197 -17.48 5.08 -10.44
CA GLY A 197 -18.02 3.93 -11.18
C GLY A 197 -16.94 3.08 -11.85
N ASP A 198 -17.34 2.15 -12.70
CA ASP A 198 -16.40 1.33 -13.48
C ASP A 198 -15.83 2.15 -14.66
N GLY A 199 -14.54 1.93 -14.97
CA GLY A 199 -13.89 2.51 -16.16
C GLY A 199 -14.40 1.84 -17.43
N GLY A 200 -14.39 2.56 -18.56
CA GLY A 200 -14.91 2.05 -19.83
C GLY A 200 -13.86 1.24 -20.59
N ASP A 201 -14.28 0.18 -21.28
CA ASP A 201 -13.38 -0.63 -22.09
C ASP A 201 -12.84 0.16 -23.30
N ILE A 202 -11.57 -0.08 -23.66
CA ILE A 202 -10.93 0.45 -24.87
C ILE A 202 -10.59 -0.72 -25.78
N THR A 203 -11.25 -0.80 -26.94
CA THR A 203 -11.02 -1.84 -27.95
C THR A 203 -10.59 -1.23 -29.29
N LEU A 204 -9.36 -1.52 -29.71
CA LEU A 204 -8.84 -1.14 -31.03
C LEU A 204 -8.61 -2.39 -31.89
N ASP A 205 -9.22 -2.45 -33.07
CA ASP A 205 -9.13 -3.58 -34.01
C ASP A 205 -8.74 -3.07 -35.41
N ALA A 206 -7.47 -3.21 -35.76
CA ALA A 206 -6.91 -2.81 -37.04
C ALA A 206 -6.43 -4.02 -37.86
N ALA A 207 -6.80 -4.06 -39.14
CA ALA A 207 -6.20 -5.03 -40.05
C ALA A 207 -4.76 -4.69 -40.45
N GLY A 208 -4.33 -3.43 -40.30
CA GLY A 208 -2.94 -2.99 -40.44
C GLY A 208 -2.24 -2.88 -39.09
N SER A 209 -1.65 -1.71 -38.82
CA SER A 209 -0.97 -1.38 -37.56
C SER A 209 -1.83 -0.51 -36.63
N ILE A 210 -1.52 -0.57 -35.34
CA ILE A 210 -2.01 0.36 -34.31
C ILE A 210 -0.83 1.21 -33.83
N ALA A 211 -1.00 2.52 -33.81
CA ALA A 211 -0.09 3.45 -33.13
C ALA A 211 -0.91 4.32 -32.17
N VAL A 212 -0.60 4.26 -30.89
CA VAL A 212 -1.26 5.05 -29.84
C VAL A 212 -0.25 5.80 -29.01
N ASP A 213 -0.69 6.90 -28.41
CA ASP A 213 0.05 7.57 -27.36
C ASP A 213 -0.41 7.00 -26.00
N GLU A 214 -0.95 7.82 -25.11
CA GLU A 214 -1.49 7.40 -23.82
C GLU A 214 -2.86 6.70 -23.96
N VAL A 215 -3.05 5.63 -23.20
CA VAL A 215 -4.33 4.91 -23.12
C VAL A 215 -4.69 4.67 -21.66
N TYR A 216 -5.77 5.31 -21.18
CA TYR A 216 -6.19 5.25 -19.77
C TYR A 216 -7.64 4.81 -19.63
N ALA A 217 -7.82 3.68 -18.95
CA ALA A 217 -9.13 3.13 -18.60
C ALA A 217 -9.29 2.92 -17.08
N ILE A 218 -8.67 3.75 -16.26
CA ILE A 218 -8.66 3.57 -14.79
C ILE A 218 -9.98 3.92 -14.10
N SER A 219 -10.27 3.27 -12.98
CA SER A 219 -11.30 3.65 -12.00
C SER A 219 -10.66 3.96 -10.65
N LEU A 220 -11.07 5.05 -9.98
CA LEU A 220 -10.49 5.42 -8.69
C LEU A 220 -11.08 4.69 -7.48
N THR A 221 -12.31 4.16 -7.57
CA THR A 221 -12.96 3.43 -6.46
C THR A 221 -13.47 2.04 -6.83
N ARG A 222 -13.49 1.68 -8.11
CA ARG A 222 -13.98 0.38 -8.60
C ARG A 222 -13.01 -0.23 -9.61
N MET A 223 -13.52 -0.96 -10.60
CA MET A 223 -12.71 -1.61 -11.63
C MET A 223 -12.51 -0.66 -12.80
N GLY A 224 -11.28 -0.51 -13.27
CA GLY A 224 -10.99 0.12 -14.56
C GLY A 224 -11.56 -0.71 -15.72
N GLY A 225 -11.54 -0.17 -16.93
CA GLY A 225 -11.92 -0.84 -18.15
C GLY A 225 -10.82 -1.75 -18.70
N LYS A 226 -11.24 -2.75 -19.47
CA LYS A 226 -10.35 -3.63 -20.21
C LYS A 226 -9.74 -2.89 -21.40
N ILE A 227 -8.45 -3.10 -21.67
CA ILE A 227 -7.74 -2.52 -22.82
C ILE A 227 -7.33 -3.65 -23.77
N ASP A 228 -7.93 -3.70 -24.96
CA ASP A 228 -7.66 -4.71 -25.99
C ASP A 228 -7.18 -4.04 -27.28
N LEU A 229 -5.91 -4.29 -27.65
CA LEU A 229 -5.30 -3.79 -28.87
C LEU A 229 -5.03 -4.95 -29.83
N THR A 230 -5.68 -4.95 -30.99
CA THR A 230 -5.57 -6.03 -31.99
C THR A 230 -5.10 -5.47 -33.32
N ALA A 231 -3.90 -5.88 -33.76
CA ALA A 231 -3.30 -5.48 -35.02
C ALA A 231 -2.69 -6.69 -35.72
N LYS A 232 -2.77 -6.77 -37.06
CA LYS A 232 -2.11 -7.84 -37.81
C LYS A 232 -0.63 -7.57 -38.06
N ASP A 233 -0.26 -6.31 -38.23
CA ASP A 233 1.10 -5.92 -38.59
C ASP A 233 1.95 -5.59 -37.37
N ASN A 234 1.64 -4.50 -36.66
CA ASN A 234 2.37 -4.09 -35.46
C ASN A 234 1.51 -3.18 -34.56
N ILE A 235 1.80 -3.20 -33.26
CA ILE A 235 1.29 -2.28 -32.24
C ILE A 235 2.47 -1.45 -31.74
N THR A 236 2.33 -0.13 -31.80
CA THR A 236 3.30 0.83 -31.27
C THR A 236 2.62 1.69 -30.22
N THR A 237 3.23 1.80 -29.05
CA THR A 237 2.78 2.62 -27.93
C THR A 237 3.84 3.68 -27.70
N ASN A 238 3.49 4.96 -27.77
CA ASN A 238 4.46 6.04 -27.58
C ASN A 238 4.51 6.56 -26.13
N ALA A 239 3.55 6.15 -25.31
CA ALA A 239 3.42 6.48 -23.91
C ALA A 239 2.81 5.32 -23.12
N ASP A 240 2.57 5.55 -21.84
CA ASP A 240 2.09 4.55 -20.88
C ASP A 240 0.64 4.13 -21.15
N ILE A 241 0.33 2.90 -20.77
CA ILE A 241 -1.03 2.33 -20.82
C ILE A 241 -1.40 1.87 -19.42
N GLU A 242 -2.54 2.37 -18.91
CA GLU A 242 -2.97 2.04 -17.55
C GLU A 242 -4.46 1.67 -17.41
N THR A 243 -4.69 0.70 -16.54
CA THR A 243 -6.00 0.30 -16.00
C THR A 243 -5.81 -0.28 -14.58
N ASN A 244 -6.88 -0.65 -13.90
CA ASN A 244 -6.85 -1.31 -12.59
C ASN A 244 -7.96 -2.37 -12.49
N GLN A 245 -7.69 -3.49 -11.82
CA GLN A 245 -8.59 -4.65 -11.67
C GLN A 245 -9.06 -5.30 -13.00
N ASN A 246 -8.52 -4.84 -14.14
CA ASN A 246 -8.84 -5.34 -15.48
C ASN A 246 -7.59 -5.41 -16.34
N SER A 247 -7.64 -6.19 -17.41
CA SER A 247 -6.43 -6.59 -18.14
C SER A 247 -6.09 -5.67 -19.33
N ILE A 248 -4.80 -5.58 -19.62
CA ILE A 248 -4.25 -5.03 -20.86
C ILE A 248 -3.85 -6.21 -21.76
N THR A 249 -4.37 -6.26 -22.98
CA THR A 249 -4.10 -7.35 -23.93
C THR A 249 -3.62 -6.81 -25.28
N PHE A 250 -2.45 -7.28 -25.70
CA PHE A 250 -1.89 -7.02 -27.03
C PHE A 250 -2.02 -8.26 -27.91
N ASN A 251 -2.84 -8.15 -28.96
CA ASN A 251 -3.14 -9.20 -29.95
C ASN A 251 -2.46 -8.94 -31.30
N GLY A 252 -1.17 -8.61 -31.27
CA GLY A 252 -0.32 -8.36 -32.43
C GLY A 252 1.14 -8.17 -31.99
N PRO A 253 2.12 -8.18 -32.92
CA PRO A 253 3.50 -7.82 -32.61
C PRO A 253 3.57 -6.45 -31.95
N VAL A 254 4.40 -6.28 -30.91
CA VAL A 254 4.59 -5.01 -30.20
C VAL A 254 6.01 -4.52 -30.42
N ASN A 255 6.15 -3.24 -30.76
CA ASN A 255 7.44 -2.56 -30.87
C ASN A 255 7.47 -1.32 -29.97
N LEU A 256 8.51 -1.20 -29.15
CA LEU A 256 8.68 -0.08 -28.22
C LEU A 256 9.55 1.04 -28.86
N PRO A 257 8.99 2.23 -29.11
CA PRO A 257 9.73 3.38 -29.64
C PRO A 257 10.44 4.22 -28.56
N GLY A 258 10.01 4.08 -27.29
CA GLY A 258 10.52 4.80 -26.13
C GLY A 258 10.50 3.90 -24.89
N ASP A 259 11.05 4.41 -23.77
CA ASP A 259 10.96 3.72 -22.48
C ASP A 259 9.51 3.82 -21.99
N ILE A 260 8.91 2.68 -21.65
CA ILE A 260 7.46 2.58 -21.45
C ILE A 260 7.14 1.78 -20.19
N THR A 261 6.07 2.21 -19.51
CA THR A 261 5.45 1.50 -18.41
C THR A 261 4.04 1.05 -18.79
N PHE A 262 3.74 -0.23 -18.56
CA PHE A 262 2.36 -0.72 -18.61
C PHE A 262 1.91 -1.12 -17.22
N THR A 263 0.77 -0.59 -16.81
CA THR A 263 0.27 -0.77 -15.45
C THR A 263 -1.15 -1.29 -15.45
N SER A 264 -1.36 -2.40 -14.75
CA SER A 264 -2.66 -2.99 -14.47
C SER A 264 -2.73 -3.21 -12.97
N TYR A 265 -3.15 -2.20 -12.21
CA TYR A 265 -3.17 -2.30 -10.74
C TYR A 265 -4.11 -3.42 -10.25
N ASP A 266 -3.95 -3.85 -8.99
CA ASP A 266 -4.76 -4.87 -8.33
C ASP A 266 -4.71 -6.26 -9.00
N THR A 267 -5.80 -6.76 -9.58
CA THR A 267 -5.92 -8.16 -10.05
C THR A 267 -5.85 -8.30 -11.57
N GLY A 268 -5.56 -7.21 -12.28
CA GLY A 268 -5.53 -7.20 -13.74
C GLY A 268 -4.24 -7.77 -14.32
N ASN A 269 -4.35 -8.40 -15.50
CA ASN A 269 -3.21 -9.04 -16.16
C ASN A 269 -2.65 -8.16 -17.27
N ILE A 270 -1.37 -8.34 -17.60
CA ILE A 270 -0.74 -7.76 -18.79
C ILE A 270 -0.34 -8.90 -19.72
N ILE A 271 -0.97 -8.96 -20.89
CA ILE A 271 -0.91 -10.13 -21.78
C ILE A 271 -0.39 -9.72 -23.16
N PHE A 272 0.72 -10.35 -23.57
CA PHE A 272 1.30 -10.24 -24.91
C PHE A 272 1.09 -11.54 -25.67
N ASN A 273 0.24 -11.52 -26.69
CA ASN A 273 -0.07 -12.69 -27.51
C ASN A 273 0.87 -12.89 -28.71
N ASN A 274 1.87 -12.03 -28.86
CA ASN A 274 2.84 -12.08 -29.95
C ASN A 274 4.20 -11.52 -29.53
N THR A 275 5.13 -11.38 -30.48
CA THR A 275 6.49 -10.90 -30.22
C THR A 275 6.50 -9.49 -29.65
N LEU A 276 7.46 -9.23 -28.77
CA LEU A 276 7.69 -7.93 -28.17
C LEU A 276 9.16 -7.54 -28.37
N ASP A 277 9.42 -6.48 -29.12
CA ASP A 277 10.77 -6.03 -29.49
C ASP A 277 10.95 -4.52 -29.21
N GLY A 278 12.19 -4.05 -29.06
CA GLY A 278 12.52 -2.63 -28.87
C GLY A 278 13.91 -2.46 -28.26
N THR A 279 14.56 -1.30 -28.40
CA THR A 279 15.89 -1.05 -27.76
C THR A 279 15.78 -0.31 -26.43
N GLN A 280 14.58 -0.31 -25.85
CA GLN A 280 14.14 0.59 -24.78
C GLN A 280 13.93 -0.19 -23.50
N ASP A 281 13.80 0.52 -22.39
CA ASP A 281 13.42 -0.07 -21.11
C ASP A 281 11.91 -0.33 -21.08
N LEU A 282 11.53 -1.52 -20.60
CA LEU A 282 10.14 -1.89 -20.37
C LEU A 282 9.91 -2.19 -18.90
N THR A 283 8.92 -1.52 -18.32
CA THR A 283 8.43 -1.78 -16.96
C THR A 283 7.00 -2.31 -17.01
N LEU A 284 6.75 -3.43 -16.35
CA LEU A 284 5.43 -4.06 -16.25
C LEU A 284 4.99 -4.15 -14.79
N ASN A 285 3.83 -3.56 -14.49
CA ASN A 285 3.26 -3.47 -13.13
C ASN A 285 1.86 -4.09 -13.11
N PRO A 286 1.71 -5.43 -12.98
CA PRO A 286 0.41 -6.10 -12.92
C PRO A 286 -0.26 -6.09 -11.53
N GLY A 287 0.35 -5.45 -10.52
CA GLY A 287 -0.11 -5.55 -9.14
C GLY A 287 -0.05 -6.99 -8.62
N SER A 288 -1.18 -7.50 -8.15
CA SER A 288 -1.39 -8.92 -7.79
C SER A 288 -1.82 -9.81 -8.96
N GLY A 289 -2.03 -9.25 -10.16
CA GLY A 289 -2.25 -10.00 -11.39
C GLY A 289 -0.95 -10.59 -11.96
N MET A 290 -1.06 -11.19 -13.14
CA MET A 290 0.08 -11.83 -13.82
C MET A 290 0.44 -11.17 -15.14
N VAL A 291 1.72 -11.27 -15.50
CA VAL A 291 2.20 -11.03 -16.86
C VAL A 291 2.20 -12.34 -17.63
N GLN A 292 1.78 -12.29 -18.89
CA GLN A 292 1.82 -13.44 -19.79
C GLN A 292 2.50 -13.07 -21.12
N PHE A 293 3.62 -13.72 -21.41
CA PHE A 293 4.26 -13.71 -22.73
C PHE A 293 3.94 -15.01 -23.46
N ASN A 294 3.31 -14.92 -24.62
CA ASN A 294 2.96 -16.07 -25.45
C ASN A 294 3.83 -16.20 -26.71
N ASP A 295 4.84 -15.35 -26.86
CA ASP A 295 5.85 -15.40 -27.91
C ASP A 295 7.17 -14.79 -27.39
N VAL A 296 8.18 -14.74 -28.25
CA VAL A 296 9.54 -14.28 -27.91
C VAL A 296 9.57 -12.79 -27.56
N VAL A 297 10.28 -12.44 -26.48
CA VAL A 297 10.58 -11.07 -26.06
C VAL A 297 12.04 -10.74 -26.38
N GLY A 298 12.27 -9.66 -27.13
CA GLY A 298 13.59 -9.18 -27.53
C GLY A 298 14.31 -10.08 -28.54
N GLY A 299 13.56 -10.89 -29.29
CA GLY A 299 14.13 -11.88 -30.21
C GLY A 299 14.76 -11.25 -31.46
N SER A 300 14.11 -10.27 -32.07
CA SER A 300 14.66 -9.54 -33.23
C SER A 300 15.47 -8.34 -32.78
N THR A 301 14.95 -7.60 -31.80
CA THR A 301 15.56 -6.41 -31.23
C THR A 301 15.47 -6.49 -29.70
N PRO A 302 16.57 -6.89 -29.02
CA PRO A 302 16.60 -7.03 -27.57
C PRO A 302 16.26 -5.73 -26.83
N LEU A 303 15.40 -5.86 -25.81
CA LEU A 303 15.07 -4.76 -24.89
C LEU A 303 16.33 -4.27 -24.17
N SER A 304 16.37 -3.00 -23.79
CA SER A 304 17.50 -2.49 -22.98
C SER A 304 17.46 -3.13 -21.59
N ASN A 305 16.40 -2.90 -20.82
CA ASN A 305 16.10 -3.58 -19.57
C ASN A 305 14.65 -4.09 -19.57
N LEU A 306 14.39 -5.17 -18.83
CA LEU A 306 13.04 -5.62 -18.51
C LEU A 306 12.88 -5.66 -16.99
N TYR A 307 11.87 -4.93 -16.50
CA TYR A 307 11.44 -4.94 -15.10
C TYR A 307 10.00 -5.44 -15.03
N VAL A 308 9.77 -6.54 -14.31
CA VAL A 308 8.43 -7.08 -14.04
C VAL A 308 8.24 -7.15 -12.53
N PHE A 309 7.41 -6.26 -12.01
CA PHE A 309 7.05 -6.18 -10.59
C PHE A 309 5.82 -7.05 -10.32
N GLY A 310 5.99 -8.36 -10.52
CA GLY A 310 4.96 -9.38 -10.37
C GLY A 310 5.33 -10.70 -11.06
N ASP A 311 4.39 -11.64 -11.08
CA ASP A 311 4.61 -12.99 -11.60
C ASP A 311 4.42 -13.05 -13.13
N ILE A 312 5.36 -13.70 -13.83
CA ILE A 312 5.13 -14.21 -15.18
C ILE A 312 4.55 -15.61 -15.06
N THR A 313 3.34 -15.82 -15.56
CA THR A 313 2.73 -17.15 -15.63
C THR A 313 2.24 -17.42 -17.04
N THR A 314 2.59 -18.57 -17.61
CA THR A 314 2.07 -18.96 -18.93
C THR A 314 1.88 -20.46 -19.04
N THR A 315 0.91 -20.84 -19.86
CA THR A 315 0.68 -22.23 -20.29
C THR A 315 1.13 -22.46 -21.73
N ASN A 316 1.84 -21.49 -22.32
CA ASN A 316 2.38 -21.59 -23.67
C ASN A 316 3.31 -22.80 -23.78
N PRO A 317 3.03 -23.78 -24.67
CA PRO A 317 3.90 -24.94 -24.84
C PRO A 317 5.28 -24.59 -25.39
N ALA A 318 5.47 -23.40 -26.00
CA ALA A 318 6.78 -22.93 -26.42
C ALA A 318 7.65 -22.39 -25.26
N GLY A 319 7.05 -22.16 -24.10
CA GLY A 319 7.72 -21.60 -22.93
C GLY A 319 7.82 -20.07 -22.96
N VAL A 320 8.71 -19.54 -22.11
CA VAL A 320 9.07 -18.13 -22.02
C VAL A 320 10.49 -17.97 -22.58
N ASP A 321 10.68 -17.05 -23.52
CA ASP A 321 11.98 -16.71 -24.12
C ASP A 321 12.16 -15.20 -24.11
N ILE A 322 13.11 -14.71 -23.30
CA ILE A 322 13.36 -13.29 -23.06
C ILE A 322 14.83 -12.97 -23.29
N THR A 323 15.08 -11.99 -24.15
CA THR A 323 16.43 -11.45 -24.42
C THR A 323 16.49 -9.95 -24.17
N THR A 324 17.45 -9.51 -23.35
CA THR A 324 17.75 -8.09 -23.11
C THR A 324 19.23 -7.78 -23.34
N VAL A 325 19.55 -6.50 -23.52
CA VAL A 325 20.92 -6.01 -23.59
C VAL A 325 21.52 -5.95 -22.19
N ASN A 326 20.79 -5.35 -21.25
CA ASN A 326 21.22 -5.11 -19.88
C ASN A 326 20.43 -6.01 -18.93
N ASN A 327 19.61 -5.49 -18.01
CA ASN A 327 19.10 -6.27 -16.89
C ASN A 327 17.79 -6.99 -17.22
N ILE A 328 17.58 -8.14 -16.56
CA ILE A 328 16.28 -8.79 -16.39
C ILE A 328 15.99 -8.83 -14.89
N PHE A 329 14.90 -8.21 -14.47
CA PHE A 329 14.37 -8.26 -13.11
C PHE A 329 12.93 -8.74 -13.15
N ILE A 330 12.65 -9.89 -12.55
CA ILE A 330 11.33 -10.53 -12.54
C ILE A 330 11.16 -11.25 -11.21
N ASP A 331 10.03 -11.16 -10.53
CA ASP A 331 9.81 -11.93 -9.30
C ASP A 331 9.79 -13.44 -9.60
N LYS A 332 8.66 -13.97 -10.07
CA LYS A 332 8.52 -15.41 -10.35
C LYS A 332 8.16 -15.67 -11.81
N ILE A 333 8.72 -16.75 -12.36
CA ILE A 333 8.33 -17.29 -13.66
C ILE A 333 7.79 -18.71 -13.50
N THR A 334 6.54 -18.92 -13.91
CA THR A 334 5.92 -20.25 -14.02
C THR A 334 5.61 -20.58 -15.47
N SER A 335 6.34 -21.51 -16.06
CA SER A 335 6.20 -21.89 -17.48
C SER A 335 6.54 -23.36 -17.72
N PRO A 336 5.53 -24.27 -17.74
CA PRO A 336 5.74 -25.68 -18.01
C PRO A 336 6.37 -25.98 -19.39
N GLY A 337 6.27 -25.05 -20.35
CA GLY A 337 6.91 -25.17 -21.67
C GLY A 337 8.42 -24.92 -21.67
N GLY A 338 8.98 -24.42 -20.56
CA GLY A 338 10.37 -24.02 -20.43
C GLY A 338 10.57 -22.52 -20.23
N ILE A 339 11.78 -22.14 -19.82
CA ILE A 339 12.18 -20.77 -19.52
C ILE A 339 13.58 -20.54 -20.12
N ALA A 340 13.74 -19.52 -20.96
CA ALA A 340 15.02 -19.07 -21.49
C ALA A 340 15.18 -17.57 -21.22
N LEU A 341 16.22 -17.19 -20.46
CA LEU A 341 16.53 -15.80 -20.14
C LEU A 341 17.96 -15.47 -20.59
N THR A 342 18.10 -14.42 -21.40
CA THR A 342 19.40 -13.96 -21.92
C THR A 342 19.62 -12.47 -21.60
N SER A 343 20.66 -12.17 -20.83
CA SER A 343 21.18 -10.81 -20.59
C SER A 343 22.56 -10.65 -21.23
N ASN A 344 22.63 -9.92 -22.34
CA ASN A 344 23.86 -9.86 -23.14
C ASN A 344 25.03 -9.14 -22.46
N SER A 345 24.77 -8.19 -21.55
CA SER A 345 25.79 -7.30 -20.98
C SER A 345 25.71 -7.09 -19.46
N ALA A 346 24.63 -7.53 -18.79
CA ALA A 346 24.42 -7.25 -17.37
C ALA A 346 23.84 -8.47 -16.62
N HIS A 347 22.83 -8.28 -15.77
CA HIS A 347 22.42 -9.25 -14.75
C HIS A 347 21.06 -9.89 -15.06
N ILE A 348 20.88 -11.10 -14.54
CA ILE A 348 19.55 -11.72 -14.37
C ILE A 348 19.30 -11.82 -12.86
N THR A 349 18.23 -11.19 -12.41
CA THR A 349 17.76 -11.28 -11.03
C THR A 349 16.32 -11.76 -11.04
N THR A 350 16.07 -12.91 -10.42
CA THR A 350 14.71 -13.42 -10.22
C THR A 350 14.49 -13.90 -8.79
N ASP A 351 13.26 -14.21 -8.40
CA ASP A 351 12.97 -15.02 -7.21
C ASP A 351 12.90 -16.51 -7.61
N ILE A 352 11.77 -16.96 -8.18
CA ILE A 352 11.53 -18.38 -8.48
C ILE A 352 11.43 -18.65 -9.98
N LEU A 353 12.13 -19.69 -10.45
CA LEU A 353 11.96 -20.23 -11.81
C LEU A 353 11.34 -21.63 -11.74
N ASP A 354 10.09 -21.75 -12.15
CA ASP A 354 9.33 -23.01 -12.13
C ASP A 354 8.89 -23.40 -13.54
N SER A 355 9.57 -24.41 -14.11
CA SER A 355 9.19 -25.05 -15.37
C SER A 355 8.62 -26.44 -15.17
N SER A 356 8.20 -26.77 -13.94
CA SER A 356 7.70 -28.09 -13.62
C SER A 356 6.35 -28.38 -14.30
N ALA A 357 6.13 -29.65 -14.62
CA ALA A 357 4.95 -30.05 -15.39
C ALA A 357 4.48 -31.46 -15.01
N PHE A 358 3.20 -31.78 -15.22
CA PHE A 358 2.71 -33.16 -15.07
C PHE A 358 3.30 -34.16 -16.10
N GLY A 359 3.74 -33.63 -17.24
CA GLY A 359 4.48 -34.36 -18.28
C GLY A 359 5.98 -34.29 -18.04
N ASP A 360 6.76 -34.18 -19.12
CA ASP A 360 8.18 -33.84 -18.99
C ASP A 360 8.32 -32.41 -18.48
N GLY A 361 9.26 -32.17 -17.55
CA GLY A 361 9.55 -30.82 -17.06
C GLY A 361 10.15 -29.96 -18.18
N GLY A 362 9.81 -28.67 -18.20
CA GLY A 362 10.35 -27.72 -19.18
C GLY A 362 11.82 -27.43 -18.92
N ASN A 363 12.60 -27.18 -19.97
CA ASN A 363 14.00 -26.82 -19.84
C ASN A 363 14.15 -25.38 -19.32
N ILE A 364 15.20 -25.13 -18.55
CA ILE A 364 15.57 -23.79 -18.07
C ILE A 364 16.97 -23.45 -18.57
N THR A 365 17.08 -22.35 -19.33
CA THR A 365 18.36 -21.82 -19.83
C THR A 365 18.56 -20.39 -19.34
N LEU A 366 19.68 -20.13 -18.67
CA LEU A 366 20.04 -18.80 -18.18
C LEU A 366 21.42 -18.42 -18.75
N ASP A 367 21.49 -17.31 -19.48
CA ASP A 367 22.75 -16.78 -20.04
C ASP A 367 22.88 -15.29 -19.67
N ALA A 368 23.82 -14.95 -18.80
CA ALA A 368 24.08 -13.57 -18.42
C ALA A 368 25.57 -13.25 -18.45
N PHE A 369 25.93 -12.07 -18.95
CA PHE A 369 27.31 -11.59 -18.85
C PHE A 369 27.73 -11.28 -17.40
N GLY A 370 26.82 -10.72 -16.61
CA GLY A 370 26.97 -10.44 -15.19
C GLY A 370 26.44 -11.57 -14.31
N ASN A 371 26.23 -11.27 -13.02
CA ASN A 371 25.67 -12.22 -12.06
C ASN A 371 24.27 -12.71 -12.46
N ILE A 372 23.99 -13.96 -12.07
CA ILE A 372 22.66 -14.56 -12.07
C ILE A 372 22.30 -14.84 -10.62
N THR A 373 21.27 -14.20 -10.11
CA THR A 373 20.82 -14.33 -8.72
C THR A 373 19.35 -14.73 -8.68
N LEU A 374 19.03 -15.80 -7.94
CA LEU A 374 17.68 -16.30 -7.76
C LEU A 374 17.47 -16.99 -6.40
N SER A 375 16.24 -17.33 -6.05
CA SER A 375 15.93 -18.18 -4.89
C SER A 375 16.15 -19.65 -5.22
N TYR A 376 15.38 -20.22 -6.15
CA TYR A 376 15.53 -21.61 -6.57
C TYR A 376 14.98 -21.90 -7.98
N ILE A 377 15.38 -23.05 -8.53
CA ILE A 377 14.96 -23.59 -9.83
C ILE A 377 14.20 -24.91 -9.64
N ASN A 378 12.98 -24.98 -10.16
CA ASN A 378 12.13 -26.17 -10.20
C ASN A 378 11.83 -26.59 -11.66
N ALA A 379 12.59 -27.55 -12.19
CA ALA A 379 12.37 -28.13 -13.52
C ALA A 379 11.87 -29.60 -13.43
N GLN A 380 11.08 -29.91 -12.42
CA GLN A 380 10.66 -31.28 -12.12
C GLN A 380 9.54 -31.79 -13.03
N SER A 381 9.44 -33.11 -13.14
CA SER A 381 8.28 -33.79 -13.73
C SER A 381 7.39 -34.42 -12.65
N PHE A 382 6.10 -34.11 -12.71
CA PHE A 382 5.05 -34.63 -11.85
C PHE A 382 4.20 -35.69 -12.58
N GLY A 383 4.71 -36.89 -12.78
CA GLY A 383 3.92 -37.93 -13.44
C GLY A 383 4.75 -39.12 -13.87
N THR A 384 4.74 -39.44 -15.17
CA THR A 384 5.60 -40.47 -15.77
C THR A 384 6.63 -39.86 -16.74
N GLY A 385 6.94 -38.56 -16.61
CA GLY A 385 7.89 -37.86 -17.49
C GLY A 385 9.32 -37.83 -16.95
N THR A 386 10.21 -37.24 -17.75
CA THR A 386 11.56 -36.85 -17.36
C THR A 386 11.59 -35.41 -16.88
N GLY A 387 12.42 -35.07 -15.89
CA GLY A 387 12.60 -33.65 -15.54
C GLY A 387 13.32 -32.88 -16.65
N GLY A 388 13.17 -31.56 -16.65
CA GLY A 388 13.77 -30.68 -17.65
C GLY A 388 15.26 -30.45 -17.43
N ASP A 389 15.99 -30.13 -18.50
CA ASP A 389 17.39 -29.74 -18.45
C ASP A 389 17.54 -28.32 -17.88
N VAL A 390 18.56 -28.11 -17.04
CA VAL A 390 18.96 -26.80 -16.52
C VAL A 390 20.36 -26.47 -17.03
N ASP A 391 20.48 -25.44 -17.85
CA ASP A 391 21.75 -24.93 -18.39
C ASP A 391 21.94 -23.46 -17.99
N ILE A 392 22.98 -23.19 -17.20
CA ILE A 392 23.29 -21.87 -16.65
C ILE A 392 24.68 -21.46 -17.12
N THR A 393 24.80 -20.23 -17.63
CA THR A 393 26.06 -19.67 -18.10
C THR A 393 26.23 -18.23 -17.62
N THR A 394 27.29 -18.00 -16.86
CA THR A 394 27.77 -16.66 -16.50
C THR A 394 29.30 -16.66 -16.33
N PRO A 395 30.03 -15.70 -16.91
CA PRO A 395 31.44 -15.50 -16.59
C PRO A 395 31.63 -14.78 -15.23
N SER A 396 30.54 -14.40 -14.56
CA SER A 396 30.48 -13.82 -13.21
C SER A 396 29.97 -14.87 -12.21
N PHE A 397 29.14 -14.54 -11.22
CA PHE A 397 28.71 -15.49 -10.20
C PHE A 397 27.25 -15.94 -10.37
N PHE A 398 26.97 -17.19 -10.01
CA PHE A 398 25.63 -17.74 -9.90
C PHE A 398 25.26 -17.93 -8.44
N GLN A 399 24.08 -17.49 -8.04
CA GLN A 399 23.59 -17.56 -6.66
C GLN A 399 22.15 -18.06 -6.64
N ALA A 400 21.91 -19.23 -6.02
CA ALA A 400 20.57 -19.70 -5.66
C ALA A 400 20.40 -19.64 -4.13
N ASN A 401 19.81 -18.57 -3.63
CA ASN A 401 19.87 -18.15 -2.23
C ASN A 401 18.86 -18.83 -1.30
N SER A 402 17.92 -19.59 -1.85
CA SER A 402 16.90 -20.31 -1.08
C SER A 402 16.80 -21.76 -1.55
N SER A 403 15.90 -22.51 -0.94
CA SER A 403 15.64 -23.90 -1.27
C SER A 403 14.16 -24.24 -1.10
N PHE A 404 13.75 -25.35 -1.71
CA PHE A 404 12.40 -25.87 -1.62
C PHE A 404 12.43 -27.39 -1.48
N LEU A 405 11.35 -27.99 -1.00
CA LEU A 405 11.21 -29.43 -0.97
C LEU A 405 10.86 -29.96 -2.37
N ASP A 406 11.79 -30.72 -2.94
CA ASP A 406 11.58 -31.41 -4.20
C ASP A 406 10.49 -32.51 -4.06
N ARG A 407 10.07 -33.08 -5.19
CA ARG A 407 9.06 -34.15 -5.27
C ARG A 407 9.41 -35.41 -4.47
N ASN A 408 10.66 -35.54 -4.06
CA ASN A 408 11.18 -36.66 -3.29
C ASN A 408 11.42 -36.32 -1.81
N GLY A 409 11.08 -35.09 -1.39
CA GLY A 409 11.26 -34.59 -0.02
C GLY A 409 12.69 -34.12 0.28
N THR A 410 13.49 -33.82 -0.74
CA THR A 410 14.85 -33.27 -0.58
C THR A 410 14.81 -31.75 -0.63
N ASP A 411 15.43 -31.11 0.35
CA ASP A 411 15.58 -29.65 0.40
C ASP A 411 16.64 -29.17 -0.60
N THR A 412 16.21 -28.54 -1.69
CA THR A 412 17.02 -28.32 -2.90
C THR A 412 16.88 -26.90 -3.43
N SER A 413 17.96 -26.35 -3.98
CA SER A 413 17.90 -25.08 -4.72
C SER A 413 17.72 -25.30 -6.22
N ILE A 414 18.09 -26.47 -6.74
CA ILE A 414 17.91 -26.82 -8.16
C ILE A 414 17.44 -28.26 -8.22
N SER A 415 16.23 -28.49 -8.75
CA SER A 415 15.71 -29.83 -9.00
C SER A 415 15.33 -30.02 -10.45
N THR A 416 15.86 -31.08 -11.06
CA THR A 416 15.42 -31.61 -12.34
C THR A 416 14.81 -33.00 -12.18
N ALA A 417 14.29 -33.33 -10.99
CA ALA A 417 13.80 -34.67 -10.70
C ALA A 417 12.58 -35.05 -11.57
N GLY A 418 12.68 -36.21 -12.24
CA GLY A 418 11.57 -36.82 -12.97
C GLY A 418 11.24 -38.22 -12.50
N TRP A 419 10.13 -38.77 -12.99
CA TRP A 419 9.71 -40.14 -12.63
C TRP A 419 10.49 -41.20 -13.40
N VAL A 420 10.76 -40.93 -14.69
CA VAL A 420 11.55 -41.83 -15.54
C VAL A 420 13.04 -41.62 -15.31
N ASP A 421 13.48 -40.37 -15.38
CA ASP A 421 14.85 -39.91 -15.11
C ASP A 421 14.78 -38.39 -14.85
N GLY A 422 15.81 -37.81 -14.26
CA GLY A 422 15.96 -36.36 -14.23
C GLY A 422 16.57 -35.78 -15.50
N GLY A 423 16.44 -34.46 -15.66
CA GLY A 423 17.16 -33.69 -16.67
C GLY A 423 18.58 -33.34 -16.23
N THR A 424 19.43 -32.93 -17.16
CA THR A 424 20.82 -32.52 -16.89
C THR A 424 20.89 -31.20 -16.13
N ILE A 425 21.95 -30.99 -15.35
CA ILE A 425 22.23 -29.72 -14.66
C ILE A 425 23.66 -29.31 -15.01
N ILE A 426 23.80 -28.23 -15.77
CA ILE A 426 25.09 -27.70 -16.20
C ILE A 426 25.18 -26.23 -15.75
N ILE A 427 26.16 -25.93 -14.90
CA ILE A 427 26.40 -24.59 -14.38
C ILE A 427 27.80 -24.16 -14.80
N ARG A 428 27.89 -23.19 -15.71
CA ARG A 428 29.14 -22.51 -16.08
C ARG A 428 29.18 -21.20 -15.31
N HIS A 429 30.08 -21.10 -14.35
CA HIS A 429 30.20 -19.93 -13.46
C HIS A 429 31.64 -19.40 -13.47
N GLY A 430 31.79 -18.10 -13.23
CA GLY A 430 33.06 -17.40 -13.07
C GLY A 430 33.82 -17.76 -11.79
N GLY A 431 34.88 -17.01 -11.52
CA GLY A 431 35.78 -17.26 -10.39
C GLY A 431 37.10 -17.94 -10.77
N GLY A 432 37.24 -18.44 -12.01
CA GLY A 432 38.53 -18.88 -12.58
C GLY A 432 39.29 -19.93 -11.76
N GLY A 433 38.59 -20.76 -10.98
CA GLY A 433 39.17 -21.71 -10.04
C GLY A 433 39.72 -21.10 -8.74
N VAL A 434 39.51 -19.80 -8.52
CA VAL A 434 39.93 -19.06 -7.32
C VAL A 434 38.76 -18.88 -6.35
N ILE A 435 37.60 -18.48 -6.86
CA ILE A 435 36.35 -18.41 -6.08
C ILE A 435 35.60 -19.73 -6.30
N PRO A 436 35.37 -20.54 -5.25
CA PRO A 436 34.68 -21.81 -5.38
C PRO A 436 33.20 -21.59 -5.69
N PHE A 437 32.57 -22.61 -6.26
CA PHE A 437 31.12 -22.79 -6.20
C PHE A 437 30.80 -23.60 -4.94
N ILE A 438 29.93 -23.09 -4.07
CA ILE A 438 29.61 -23.74 -2.80
C ILE A 438 28.16 -24.22 -2.82
N VAL A 439 27.94 -25.52 -2.63
CA VAL A 439 26.62 -26.08 -2.36
C VAL A 439 26.45 -26.11 -0.85
N GLY A 440 25.44 -25.42 -0.32
CA GLY A 440 25.24 -25.15 1.11
C GLY A 440 25.51 -23.70 1.54
N ASP A 441 25.99 -22.83 0.64
CA ASP A 441 26.25 -21.40 0.89
C ASP A 441 26.23 -20.64 -0.45
N ALA A 442 25.20 -19.83 -0.67
CA ALA A 442 25.04 -19.04 -1.89
C ALA A 442 25.53 -17.59 -1.79
N ASN A 443 26.09 -17.16 -0.64
CA ASN A 443 26.40 -15.75 -0.35
C ASN A 443 27.27 -15.07 -1.42
N THR A 444 28.13 -15.84 -2.10
CA THR A 444 29.02 -15.32 -3.15
C THR A 444 28.84 -16.03 -4.47
N ASN A 445 28.88 -17.36 -4.49
CA ASN A 445 28.76 -18.15 -5.72
C ASN A 445 28.42 -19.60 -5.34
N GLY A 446 27.19 -20.04 -5.58
CA GLY A 446 26.72 -21.30 -5.03
C GLY A 446 25.21 -21.46 -4.96
N THR A 447 24.79 -22.48 -4.23
CA THR A 447 23.39 -22.77 -3.90
C THR A 447 23.23 -22.95 -2.39
N GLN A 448 22.09 -22.56 -1.84
CA GLN A 448 21.78 -22.74 -0.41
C GLN A 448 21.47 -24.20 -0.06
N GLY A 449 20.68 -24.86 -0.91
CA GLY A 449 20.27 -26.25 -0.78
C GLY A 449 20.99 -27.19 -1.74
N VAL A 450 20.50 -28.42 -1.81
CA VAL A 450 20.97 -29.49 -2.71
C VAL A 450 20.88 -29.05 -4.19
N ILE A 451 21.72 -29.67 -5.04
CA ILE A 451 21.51 -29.72 -6.49
C ILE A 451 21.20 -31.17 -6.84
N THR A 452 20.04 -31.45 -7.42
CA THR A 452 19.61 -32.85 -7.66
C THR A 452 18.87 -33.07 -8.96
N ARG A 453 19.10 -34.23 -9.57
CA ARG A 453 18.32 -34.76 -10.70
C ARG A 453 17.37 -35.90 -10.31
N GLY A 454 17.35 -36.33 -9.05
CA GLY A 454 16.53 -37.48 -8.63
C GLY A 454 16.87 -38.00 -7.23
N ASN A 455 16.13 -39.01 -6.76
CA ASN A 455 16.26 -39.57 -5.40
C ASN A 455 16.76 -41.01 -5.34
N ALA A 456 17.14 -41.62 -6.47
CA ALA A 456 17.38 -43.06 -6.52
C ALA A 456 18.82 -43.43 -6.12
N ALA A 457 19.79 -42.56 -6.38
CA ALA A 457 21.19 -42.81 -6.06
C ALA A 457 21.92 -41.55 -5.57
N LEU A 458 22.83 -41.69 -4.61
CA LEU A 458 23.71 -40.59 -4.14
C LEU A 458 24.51 -39.92 -5.26
N VAL A 459 24.70 -40.60 -6.39
CA VAL A 459 25.37 -40.03 -7.57
C VAL A 459 24.50 -39.00 -8.31
N GLU A 460 23.20 -38.94 -8.07
CA GLU A 460 22.26 -38.03 -8.75
C GLU A 460 22.08 -36.69 -8.01
N SER A 461 22.78 -36.49 -6.88
CA SER A 461 22.67 -35.29 -6.05
C SER A 461 24.03 -34.80 -5.57
N ILE A 462 24.15 -33.48 -5.40
CA ILE A 462 25.24 -32.82 -4.67
C ILE A 462 24.65 -32.24 -3.38
N LEU A 463 25.10 -32.77 -2.24
CA LEU A 463 24.62 -32.38 -0.91
C LEU A 463 25.42 -31.20 -0.34
N PRO A 464 24.83 -30.30 0.47
CA PRO A 464 25.55 -29.37 1.33
C PRO A 464 26.54 -30.09 2.27
N THR A 465 27.69 -29.55 2.71
CA THR A 465 28.38 -28.27 2.44
C THR A 465 29.61 -28.55 1.57
N GLN A 466 29.47 -28.56 0.23
CA GLN A 466 30.54 -28.96 -0.71
C GLN A 466 31.10 -27.76 -1.48
N GLU A 467 32.43 -27.69 -1.62
CA GLU A 467 33.12 -26.62 -2.35
C GLU A 467 33.81 -27.14 -3.61
N TYR A 468 33.64 -26.43 -4.73
CA TYR A 468 34.24 -26.76 -6.02
C TYR A 468 35.04 -25.59 -6.58
N TYR A 469 36.37 -25.68 -6.51
CA TYR A 469 37.28 -24.73 -7.13
C TYR A 469 37.45 -25.05 -8.64
N PRO A 470 37.98 -26.22 -9.05
CA PRO A 470 37.99 -26.59 -10.46
C PRO A 470 36.64 -27.17 -10.91
N THR A 471 36.50 -27.39 -12.22
CA THR A 471 35.36 -28.11 -12.78
C THR A 471 35.10 -29.44 -12.07
N HIS A 472 33.86 -29.65 -11.65
CA HIS A 472 33.34 -30.88 -11.11
C HIS A 472 32.33 -31.51 -12.07
N LYS A 473 32.38 -32.83 -12.20
CA LYS A 473 31.43 -33.62 -12.98
C LYS A 473 31.01 -34.86 -12.21
N GLN A 474 29.72 -35.15 -12.24
CA GLN A 474 29.10 -36.30 -11.57
C GLN A 474 28.01 -36.89 -12.48
N ASP A 475 27.58 -38.12 -12.16
CA ASP A 475 26.47 -38.80 -12.83
C ASP A 475 26.65 -38.95 -14.35
N ALA A 476 27.81 -39.47 -14.77
CA ALA A 476 28.17 -39.59 -16.18
C ALA A 476 28.08 -38.25 -16.94
N ASP A 477 28.59 -37.18 -16.33
CA ASP A 477 28.60 -35.80 -16.84
C ASP A 477 27.20 -35.16 -16.93
N ARG A 478 26.17 -35.70 -16.25
CA ARG A 478 24.83 -35.12 -16.22
C ARG A 478 24.65 -34.03 -15.15
N ILE A 479 25.53 -33.99 -14.15
CA ILE A 479 25.71 -32.82 -13.26
C ILE A 479 27.10 -32.27 -13.52
N GLN A 480 27.21 -31.01 -13.93
CA GLN A 480 28.48 -30.34 -14.20
C GLN A 480 28.50 -28.95 -13.55
N ILE A 481 29.48 -28.71 -12.68
CA ILE A 481 29.80 -27.38 -12.14
C ILE A 481 31.13 -26.99 -12.77
N ILE A 482 31.11 -26.06 -13.72
CA ILE A 482 32.24 -25.71 -14.59
C ILE A 482 32.71 -24.31 -14.23
N SER A 483 33.83 -24.21 -13.53
CA SER A 483 34.49 -22.91 -13.32
C SER A 483 35.15 -22.43 -14.62
N VAL A 484 34.74 -21.26 -15.10
CA VAL A 484 35.31 -20.57 -16.26
C VAL A 484 36.16 -19.38 -15.82
N PRO A 485 37.15 -18.93 -16.64
CA PRO A 485 37.89 -17.71 -16.35
C PRO A 485 36.91 -16.54 -16.17
N GLY A 486 36.97 -15.87 -15.02
CA GLY A 486 36.15 -14.68 -14.77
C GLY A 486 36.53 -13.54 -15.71
N THR A 487 35.64 -12.55 -15.84
CA THR A 487 35.99 -11.28 -16.49
C THR A 487 37.22 -10.67 -15.78
N PRO A 488 38.22 -10.16 -16.51
CA PRO A 488 39.38 -9.53 -15.89
C PRO A 488 38.89 -8.35 -15.04
N THR A 489 39.17 -8.39 -13.74
CA THR A 489 38.97 -7.25 -12.86
C THR A 489 39.68 -6.03 -13.45
N PRO A 490 39.01 -4.86 -13.56
CA PRO A 490 39.71 -3.62 -13.86
C PRO A 490 40.85 -3.44 -12.84
N PRO A 491 42.03 -2.93 -13.23
CA PRO A 491 43.13 -2.75 -12.31
C PRO A 491 42.69 -1.85 -11.15
N GLU A 492 43.00 -2.31 -9.93
CA GLU A 492 42.72 -1.62 -8.68
C GLU A 492 43.06 -0.12 -8.80
N PRO A 493 42.12 0.82 -8.52
CA PRO A 493 42.43 2.24 -8.51
C PRO A 493 43.54 2.53 -7.50
N PRO A 494 44.52 3.40 -7.81
CA PRO A 494 45.61 3.68 -6.89
C PRO A 494 45.08 4.24 -5.57
N THR A 495 45.52 3.65 -4.46
CA THR A 495 45.25 4.12 -3.09
C THR A 495 45.44 5.63 -2.96
N PRO A 496 44.45 6.40 -2.47
CA PRO A 496 44.59 7.84 -2.24
C PRO A 496 45.69 8.14 -1.20
N PRO A 497 46.46 9.23 -1.36
CA PRO A 497 47.49 9.58 -0.39
C PRO A 497 46.89 10.00 0.96
N SER A 498 47.48 9.51 2.05
CA SER A 498 47.11 9.82 3.43
C SER A 498 47.07 11.33 3.71
N GLN A 499 45.91 11.83 4.16
CA GLN A 499 45.70 13.23 4.52
C GLN A 499 46.34 13.56 5.89
N PRO A 500 46.90 14.77 6.11
CA PRO A 500 47.49 15.17 7.40
C PRO A 500 46.43 15.48 8.47
N PRO A 501 46.77 15.42 9.77
CA PRO A 501 45.79 15.53 10.85
C PRO A 501 45.18 16.93 10.96
N PRO A 502 43.91 17.05 11.41
CA PRO A 502 43.16 18.29 11.41
C PRO A 502 43.62 19.26 12.53
N GLN A 503 43.58 20.56 12.21
CA GLN A 503 43.89 21.68 13.12
C GLN A 503 42.65 22.10 13.92
N PRO A 504 42.76 22.56 15.19
CA PRO A 504 41.60 22.82 16.03
C PRO A 504 40.80 24.08 15.61
N PRO A 505 39.48 24.11 15.91
CA PRO A 505 38.57 25.14 15.41
C PRO A 505 38.72 26.47 16.16
N ILE A 506 38.61 27.57 15.40
CA ILE A 506 38.59 28.95 15.90
C ILE A 506 37.12 29.38 16.07
N LEU A 507 36.80 29.93 17.23
CA LEU A 507 35.49 30.42 17.64
C LEU A 507 35.17 31.80 17.02
N PRO A 508 33.97 32.04 16.43
CA PRO A 508 33.51 33.39 16.09
C PRO A 508 32.62 34.00 17.19
N THR A 509 32.85 35.29 17.45
CA THR A 509 32.18 36.17 18.40
C THR A 509 30.81 36.69 17.94
N LEU A 510 29.92 36.88 18.93
CA LEU A 510 28.58 37.50 18.92
C LEU A 510 28.47 38.84 18.18
N ILE A 511 27.39 39.00 17.40
CA ILE A 511 26.77 40.30 17.07
C ILE A 511 25.24 40.16 17.16
N THR A 512 24.60 41.16 17.75
CA THR A 512 23.21 41.22 18.25
C THR A 512 22.14 41.54 17.19
N ASN A 513 20.94 40.97 17.36
CA ASN A 513 19.67 41.29 16.68
C ASN A 513 19.27 42.78 16.78
N PRO A 514 18.45 43.29 15.84
CA PRO A 514 17.02 43.43 16.15
C PRO A 514 16.02 43.23 14.97
N THR A 515 14.81 42.77 15.37
CA THR A 515 13.45 43.03 14.82
C THR A 515 13.01 42.50 13.44
N SER A 516 12.17 41.46 13.52
CA SER A 516 10.87 41.20 12.85
C SER A 516 10.41 42.15 11.73
N ILE A 517 10.27 41.61 10.51
CA ILE A 517 9.15 41.85 9.57
C ILE A 517 9.00 40.60 8.67
N VAL A 518 7.79 40.04 8.61
CA VAL A 518 7.34 38.99 7.70
C VAL A 518 7.19 39.53 6.27
N PRO A 519 7.61 38.78 5.24
CA PRO A 519 6.86 38.76 3.99
C PRO A 519 6.51 37.33 3.57
N THR A 520 5.21 37.13 3.38
CA THR A 520 4.56 36.08 2.60
C THR A 520 5.23 35.88 1.24
N LEU A 521 5.59 34.64 0.92
CA LEU A 521 5.99 34.20 -0.42
C LEU A 521 5.11 33.03 -0.84
N THR A 522 4.11 33.36 -1.65
CA THR A 522 3.47 32.50 -2.64
C THR A 522 4.53 32.02 -3.63
N THR A 523 4.70 30.71 -3.80
CA THR A 523 5.51 30.14 -4.89
C THR A 523 4.62 29.33 -5.82
N SER A 524 4.30 29.91 -6.98
CA SER A 524 3.94 29.17 -8.18
C SER A 524 5.18 28.45 -8.70
N SER A 525 5.08 27.17 -9.06
CA SER A 525 6.09 26.49 -9.86
C SER A 525 5.44 25.56 -10.88
N ARG A 526 5.51 25.96 -12.16
CA ARG A 526 5.51 25.03 -13.30
C ARG A 526 6.66 24.03 -13.11
N SER A 527 6.37 22.75 -12.91
CA SER A 527 7.36 21.68 -13.00
C SER A 527 7.36 21.08 -14.41
N ASN A 528 8.54 21.11 -15.04
CA ASN A 528 8.87 20.29 -16.20
C ASN A 528 8.92 18.82 -15.78
N SER A 529 8.42 17.96 -16.65
CA SER A 529 8.58 16.50 -16.65
C SER A 529 10.06 16.09 -16.73
N ASN A 530 10.54 15.37 -15.71
CA ASN A 530 11.21 14.07 -15.83
C ASN A 530 11.78 13.59 -14.48
N SER A 531 11.71 12.26 -14.30
CA SER A 531 12.39 11.39 -13.33
C SER A 531 11.79 11.25 -11.92
N GLY A 532 11.37 10.02 -11.59
CA GLY A 532 11.12 9.56 -10.23
C GLY A 532 10.03 8.49 -10.15
N SER A 533 10.42 7.24 -9.95
CA SER A 533 9.59 6.06 -9.68
C SER A 533 8.45 6.30 -8.67
N GLY A 534 7.25 5.80 -8.98
CA GLY A 534 6.14 5.68 -8.02
C GLY A 534 5.18 6.89 -7.95
N THR A 535 4.65 7.35 -9.08
CA THR A 535 3.63 8.42 -9.05
C THR A 535 2.24 7.84 -8.76
N ASP A 536 1.59 8.38 -7.73
CA ASP A 536 0.18 8.12 -7.41
C ASP A 536 -0.70 8.28 -8.68
N PRO A 537 -1.42 7.23 -9.12
CA PRO A 537 -2.21 7.26 -10.35
C PRO A 537 -3.29 8.35 -10.34
N ARG A 538 -3.75 8.77 -9.15
CA ARG A 538 -4.67 9.91 -9.01
C ARG A 538 -4.00 11.22 -9.37
N LYS A 539 -2.74 11.41 -8.94
CA LYS A 539 -1.93 12.60 -9.29
C LYS A 539 -1.59 12.59 -10.77
N THR A 540 -1.22 11.43 -11.33
CA THR A 540 -0.92 11.29 -12.76
C THR A 540 -2.13 11.64 -13.62
N LEU A 541 -3.30 11.03 -13.34
CA LEU A 541 -4.55 11.37 -14.02
C LEU A 541 -4.90 12.84 -13.83
N ALA A 542 -4.73 13.38 -12.62
CA ALA A 542 -5.11 14.75 -12.35
C ALA A 542 -4.20 15.78 -13.05
N LEU A 543 -2.90 15.48 -13.17
CA LEU A 543 -1.95 16.27 -13.93
C LEU A 543 -2.29 16.22 -15.43
N LEU A 544 -2.58 15.02 -15.96
CA LEU A 544 -3.02 14.85 -17.33
C LEU A 544 -4.30 15.66 -17.64
N ILE A 545 -5.29 15.62 -16.75
CA ILE A 545 -6.51 16.42 -16.90
C ILE A 545 -6.16 17.92 -16.95
N GLY A 546 -5.23 18.40 -16.13
CA GLY A 546 -4.79 19.79 -16.17
C GLY A 546 -4.10 20.16 -17.49
N ASP A 547 -3.23 19.27 -17.97
CA ASP A 547 -2.52 19.46 -19.24
C ASP A 547 -3.49 19.48 -20.43
N ILE A 548 -4.46 18.56 -20.48
CA ILE A 548 -5.52 18.53 -21.50
C ILE A 548 -6.34 19.81 -21.50
N LEU A 549 -6.60 20.37 -20.32
CA LEU A 549 -7.34 21.61 -20.15
C LEU A 549 -6.50 22.88 -20.37
N GLU A 550 -5.19 22.74 -20.54
CA GLU A 550 -4.22 23.83 -20.53
C GLU A 550 -4.31 24.70 -19.25
N VAL A 551 -4.63 24.10 -18.09
CA VAL A 551 -4.74 24.78 -16.78
C VAL A 551 -3.90 24.10 -15.70
N GLU A 552 -3.51 24.86 -14.68
CA GLU A 552 -2.73 24.32 -13.55
C GLU A 552 -3.58 23.36 -12.71
N THR A 553 -3.09 22.13 -12.51
CA THR A 553 -3.66 21.19 -11.54
C THR A 553 -3.27 21.61 -10.14
N ILE A 554 -4.26 22.01 -9.33
CA ILE A 554 -4.07 22.26 -7.90
C ILE A 554 -4.43 20.98 -7.15
N PHE A 555 -3.49 20.45 -6.38
CA PHE A 555 -3.67 19.26 -5.57
C PHE A 555 -3.64 19.65 -4.08
N ASN A 556 -4.63 19.22 -3.31
CA ASN A 556 -4.64 19.26 -1.86
C ASN A 556 -4.96 17.88 -1.31
N GLN A 557 -4.08 17.30 -0.51
CA GLN A 557 -4.41 16.10 0.26
C GLN A 557 -5.03 16.54 1.58
N ASN A 558 -6.22 16.03 1.87
CA ASN A 558 -6.79 16.18 3.19
C ASN A 558 -6.05 15.22 4.13
N LEU A 559 -5.11 15.74 4.93
CA LEU A 559 -4.28 14.94 5.84
C LEU A 559 -5.08 14.11 6.86
N LYS A 560 -6.35 14.46 7.12
CA LYS A 560 -7.22 13.70 8.05
C LYS A 560 -7.95 12.53 7.39
N THR A 561 -8.36 12.69 6.13
CA THR A 561 -9.11 11.65 5.42
C THR A 561 -8.24 10.88 4.45
N GLY A 562 -7.07 11.43 4.10
CA GLY A 562 -6.17 11.04 3.00
C GLY A 562 -6.74 11.36 1.62
N ASP A 563 -7.91 12.00 1.55
CA ASP A 563 -8.61 12.27 0.29
C ASP A 563 -7.82 13.26 -0.56
N TYR A 564 -7.88 13.07 -1.86
CA TYR A 564 -7.27 13.96 -2.82
C TYR A 564 -8.31 14.94 -3.36
N ASP A 565 -8.15 16.23 -3.06
CA ASP A 565 -8.88 17.29 -3.72
C ASP A 565 -8.05 17.83 -4.88
N PHE A 566 -8.45 17.46 -6.10
CA PHE A 566 -7.90 18.02 -7.33
C PHE A 566 -8.78 19.17 -7.81
N THR A 567 -8.19 20.31 -8.13
CA THR A 567 -8.91 21.49 -8.62
C THR A 567 -8.24 22.04 -9.88
N TRP A 568 -9.05 22.30 -10.90
CA TRP A 568 -8.63 22.93 -12.16
C TRP A 568 -9.36 24.27 -12.34
N PRO A 569 -8.65 25.40 -12.24
CA PRO A 569 -9.25 26.73 -12.39
C PRO A 569 -9.41 27.06 -13.89
N ILE A 570 -10.62 26.83 -14.42
CA ILE A 570 -10.94 27.13 -15.82
C ILE A 570 -11.13 28.65 -16.00
N PRO A 571 -10.42 29.31 -16.94
CA PRO A 571 -10.63 30.73 -17.25
C PRO A 571 -12.07 31.02 -17.69
N ASP A 572 -12.71 32.02 -17.07
CA ASP A 572 -14.09 32.43 -17.34
C ASP A 572 -15.19 31.34 -17.11
N GLY A 573 -14.88 30.25 -16.37
CA GLY A 573 -15.80 29.15 -16.03
C GLY A 573 -15.91 28.83 -14.52
N PRO A 574 -16.78 27.90 -14.10
CA PRO A 574 -16.81 27.39 -12.72
C PRO A 574 -15.54 26.57 -12.40
N PHE A 575 -15.12 26.57 -11.14
CA PHE A 575 -14.03 25.69 -10.67
C PHE A 575 -14.44 24.23 -10.86
N LEU A 576 -13.61 23.46 -11.56
CA LEU A 576 -13.73 22.01 -11.58
C LEU A 576 -12.96 21.46 -10.37
N SER A 577 -13.66 20.79 -9.46
CA SER A 577 -13.06 20.17 -8.28
C SER A 577 -13.52 18.73 -8.18
N VAL A 578 -12.59 17.82 -7.93
CA VAL A 578 -12.84 16.40 -7.72
C VAL A 578 -12.20 16.01 -6.40
N SER A 579 -13.04 15.56 -5.47
CA SER A 579 -12.61 14.95 -4.22
C SER A 579 -12.57 13.44 -4.43
N VAL A 580 -11.39 12.86 -4.51
CA VAL A 580 -11.19 11.42 -4.62
C VAL A 580 -10.98 10.90 -3.22
N GLY A 581 -11.93 10.10 -2.74
CA GLY A 581 -11.78 9.34 -1.50
C GLY A 581 -10.58 8.39 -1.61
N VAL A 582 -9.79 8.25 -0.56
CA VAL A 582 -8.76 7.19 -0.49
C VAL A 582 -9.45 5.85 -0.34
N ASP A 583 -9.79 5.25 -1.47
CA ASP A 583 -9.67 3.82 -1.65
C ASP A 583 -8.54 3.59 -2.66
N SER A 584 -7.33 4.09 -2.39
CA SER A 584 -6.19 3.74 -3.26
C SER A 584 -5.65 2.37 -2.91
N PRO A 585 -5.44 1.49 -3.91
CA PRO A 585 -4.58 0.35 -3.81
C PRO A 585 -3.13 0.83 -3.83
N LEU A 586 -2.61 1.24 -2.67
CA LEU A 586 -1.17 1.34 -2.47
C LEU A 586 -0.64 -0.08 -2.30
N THR A 587 0.44 -0.37 -3.00
CA THR A 587 1.18 -1.64 -3.11
C THR A 587 1.52 -2.29 -1.76
N ASP A 588 1.34 -1.60 -0.64
CA ASP A 588 1.14 -2.19 0.68
C ASP A 588 0.25 -1.29 1.55
N ARG A 589 -0.99 -1.72 1.87
CA ARG A 589 -1.88 -0.99 2.80
C ARG A 589 -1.24 -0.83 4.18
N VAL A 590 -0.30 -1.69 4.57
CA VAL A 590 0.41 -1.61 5.85
C VAL A 590 1.37 -0.42 5.85
N SER A 591 2.25 -0.30 4.85
CA SER A 591 3.21 0.81 4.76
C SER A 591 2.53 2.16 4.81
N PHE A 592 1.45 2.34 4.04
CA PHE A 592 0.72 3.60 4.01
C PHE A 592 0.12 3.98 5.37
N ILE A 593 -0.49 3.03 6.08
CA ILE A 593 -1.13 3.33 7.37
C ILE A 593 -0.08 3.55 8.46
N ASP A 594 1.03 2.80 8.43
CA ASP A 594 2.11 2.95 9.40
C ASP A 594 2.81 4.31 9.25
N GLU A 595 3.13 4.72 8.01
CA GLU A 595 3.70 6.03 7.66
C GLU A 595 2.75 7.16 8.08
N LEU A 596 1.45 7.03 7.80
CA LEU A 596 0.45 8.02 8.22
C LEU A 596 0.47 8.24 9.74
N PHE A 597 0.48 7.17 10.53
CA PHE A 597 0.50 7.30 11.98
C PHE A 597 1.85 7.78 12.50
N GLU A 598 2.96 7.36 11.89
CA GLU A 598 4.28 7.92 12.17
C GLU A 598 4.28 9.44 12.03
N GLU A 599 3.86 9.96 10.87
CA GLU A 599 3.78 11.40 10.60
C GLU A 599 2.93 12.15 11.63
N GLU A 600 1.79 11.59 12.05
CA GLU A 600 0.97 12.20 13.10
C GLU A 600 1.70 12.35 14.44
N TYR A 601 2.46 11.33 14.85
CA TYR A 601 3.25 11.41 16.08
C TYR A 601 4.44 12.35 15.93
N GLU A 602 5.11 12.35 14.79
CA GLU A 602 6.23 13.27 14.52
C GLU A 602 5.79 14.73 14.49
N GLU A 603 4.64 15.02 13.89
CA GLU A 603 4.01 16.35 13.92
C GLU A 603 3.67 16.74 15.36
N TYR A 604 3.03 15.86 16.12
CA TYR A 604 2.68 16.10 17.53
C TYR A 604 3.92 16.33 18.40
N PHE A 605 5.02 15.60 18.17
CA PHE A 605 6.29 15.80 18.89
C PHE A 605 7.14 16.95 18.35
N GLY A 606 6.77 17.53 17.20
CA GLY A 606 7.50 18.60 16.53
C GLY A 606 8.90 18.19 16.06
N LYS A 607 9.13 16.91 15.76
CA LYS A 607 10.42 16.38 15.30
C LYS A 607 10.25 15.08 14.50
N ASN A 608 11.07 14.91 13.47
CA ASN A 608 11.27 13.62 12.82
C ASN A 608 12.12 12.71 13.74
N ILE A 609 11.63 11.50 13.95
CA ILE A 609 12.15 10.45 14.82
C ILE A 609 12.79 9.34 13.97
N THR A 610 12.16 8.96 12.86
CA THR A 610 12.65 7.92 11.94
C THR A 610 12.22 8.23 10.50
N ASP A 611 12.80 7.51 9.54
CA ASP A 611 12.37 7.47 8.13
C ASP A 611 12.26 5.99 7.70
N GLU A 612 12.06 5.08 8.66
CA GLU A 612 12.03 3.63 8.45
C GLU A 612 10.68 3.19 7.90
N GLU A 613 10.67 2.65 6.67
CA GLU A 613 9.46 2.10 6.06
C GLU A 613 9.14 0.71 6.62
N VAL A 614 7.89 0.52 7.06
CA VAL A 614 7.37 -0.78 7.50
C VAL A 614 6.43 -1.37 6.46
N THR A 615 6.85 -2.47 5.84
CA THR A 615 6.00 -3.24 4.92
C THR A 615 5.32 -4.38 5.66
N ALA A 616 4.26 -4.94 5.08
CA ALA A 616 3.63 -6.18 5.51
C ALA A 616 4.62 -7.34 5.57
N GLU A 617 5.62 -7.36 4.69
CA GLU A 617 6.67 -8.38 4.71
C GLU A 617 7.61 -8.20 5.90
N SER A 618 8.17 -7.01 6.11
CA SER A 618 9.09 -6.74 7.23
C SER A 618 8.39 -6.89 8.59
N LEU A 619 7.11 -6.51 8.67
CA LEU A 619 6.28 -6.73 9.86
C LEU A 619 6.02 -8.21 10.11
N ARG A 620 5.79 -9.01 9.06
CA ARG A 620 5.61 -10.46 9.18
C ARG A 620 6.89 -11.15 9.66
N GLU A 621 8.05 -10.73 9.17
CA GLU A 621 9.35 -11.23 9.66
C GLU A 621 9.56 -10.91 11.14
N THR A 622 9.16 -9.71 11.56
CA THR A 622 9.17 -9.30 12.96
C THR A 622 8.28 -10.23 13.79
N ILE A 623 7.03 -10.46 13.37
CA ILE A 623 6.08 -11.36 14.05
C ILE A 623 6.67 -12.78 14.18
N LYS A 624 7.22 -13.36 13.11
CA LYS A 624 7.86 -14.68 13.12
C LYS A 624 9.06 -14.74 14.06
N THR A 625 9.85 -13.67 14.09
CA THR A 625 10.99 -13.56 15.01
C THR A 625 10.53 -13.59 16.45
N ILE A 626 9.50 -12.82 16.80
CA ILE A 626 8.91 -12.82 18.14
C ILE A 626 8.34 -14.18 18.50
N GLU A 627 7.64 -14.85 17.59
CA GLU A 627 7.13 -16.21 17.82
C GLU A 627 8.28 -17.19 18.14
N SER A 628 9.35 -17.14 17.36
CA SER A 628 10.51 -18.02 17.57
C SER A 628 11.21 -17.79 18.91
N GLN A 629 11.22 -16.55 19.41
CA GLN A 629 11.95 -16.16 20.62
C GLN A 629 11.11 -16.31 21.90
N THR A 630 9.80 -16.14 21.80
CA THR A 630 8.89 -16.06 22.95
C THR A 630 7.92 -17.24 23.07
N GLY A 631 7.71 -17.99 21.97
CA GLY A 631 6.69 -19.02 21.86
C GLY A 631 5.26 -18.48 21.82
N LYS A 632 5.08 -17.15 21.70
CA LYS A 632 3.78 -16.47 21.58
C LYS A 632 3.48 -16.18 20.12
N LYS A 633 2.21 -16.12 19.75
CA LYS A 633 1.78 -15.92 18.36
C LYS A 633 1.11 -14.55 18.23
N PRO A 634 1.90 -13.48 18.02
CA PRO A 634 1.34 -12.16 17.86
C PRO A 634 0.75 -11.96 16.48
N VAL A 635 -0.24 -11.07 16.40
CA VAL A 635 -0.73 -10.48 15.16
C VAL A 635 -0.83 -8.98 15.33
N VAL A 636 -0.61 -8.23 14.26
CA VAL A 636 -0.78 -6.77 14.24
C VAL A 636 -2.10 -6.42 13.55
N VAL A 637 -2.86 -5.53 14.17
CA VAL A 637 -4.15 -5.03 13.68
C VAL A 637 -4.06 -3.51 13.58
N TYR A 638 -4.02 -3.01 12.36
CA TYR A 638 -4.23 -1.58 12.10
C TYR A 638 -5.72 -1.29 12.16
N ALA A 639 -6.13 -0.26 12.90
CA ALA A 639 -7.51 0.19 13.00
C ALA A 639 -7.60 1.69 12.68
N ARG A 640 -8.21 2.02 11.54
CA ARG A 640 -8.33 3.37 11.00
C ARG A 640 -9.77 3.86 11.02
N SER A 641 -10.00 5.03 11.60
CA SER A 641 -11.32 5.64 11.72
C SER A 641 -11.51 6.65 10.60
N ILE A 642 -12.38 6.32 9.64
CA ILE A 642 -12.69 7.16 8.48
C ILE A 642 -14.14 7.64 8.61
N LYS A 643 -14.51 8.72 7.93
CA LYS A 643 -15.89 9.21 7.99
C LYS A 643 -16.87 8.12 7.55
N ASN A 644 -17.79 7.74 8.44
CA ASN A 644 -18.78 6.66 8.26
C ASN A 644 -18.18 5.25 8.12
N GLN A 645 -16.92 5.02 8.52
CA GLN A 645 -16.26 3.74 8.30
C GLN A 645 -15.15 3.46 9.30
N LEU A 646 -14.99 2.20 9.67
CA LEU A 646 -13.83 1.68 10.40
C LEU A 646 -13.14 0.65 9.52
N ASP A 647 -11.88 0.89 9.21
CA ASP A 647 -11.04 -0.01 8.43
C ASP A 647 -10.08 -0.75 9.35
N LEU A 648 -10.02 -2.07 9.19
CA LEU A 648 -9.07 -2.93 9.85
C LEU A 648 -8.13 -3.55 8.82
N VAL A 649 -6.85 -3.62 9.12
CA VAL A 649 -5.88 -4.42 8.36
C VAL A 649 -5.17 -5.36 9.31
N LEU A 650 -5.47 -6.65 9.20
CA LEU A 650 -4.84 -7.71 9.97
C LEU A 650 -3.59 -8.18 9.24
N VAL A 651 -2.43 -8.19 9.91
CA VAL A 651 -1.16 -8.69 9.37
C VAL A 651 -0.81 -10.01 10.04
N PRO A 652 -1.18 -11.17 9.43
CA PRO A 652 -0.91 -12.49 9.98
C PRO A 652 0.58 -12.88 9.89
N PRO A 653 1.03 -13.90 10.66
CA PRO A 653 2.39 -14.43 10.56
C PRO A 653 2.69 -15.05 9.18
N GLU A 654 1.67 -15.41 8.39
CA GLU A 654 1.81 -15.95 7.03
C GLU A 654 0.66 -15.49 6.14
N GLY A 655 0.93 -15.30 4.84
CA GLY A 655 -0.07 -14.84 3.87
C GLY A 655 -0.27 -13.31 3.88
N SER A 656 -0.95 -12.80 2.86
CA SER A 656 -1.15 -11.35 2.64
C SER A 656 -1.94 -10.68 3.77
N PRO A 657 -1.76 -9.37 4.01
CA PRO A 657 -2.63 -8.61 4.91
C PRO A 657 -4.11 -8.77 4.56
N ILE A 658 -4.95 -8.86 5.59
CA ILE A 658 -6.37 -9.15 5.45
C ILE A 658 -7.16 -7.89 5.83
N PRO A 659 -7.70 -7.14 4.85
CA PRO A 659 -8.49 -5.96 5.12
C PRO A 659 -9.93 -6.33 5.52
N LYS A 660 -10.50 -5.57 6.45
CA LYS A 660 -11.93 -5.60 6.80
C LYS A 660 -12.46 -4.19 6.90
N THR A 661 -13.64 -3.97 6.35
CA THR A 661 -14.30 -2.66 6.35
C THR A 661 -15.64 -2.76 7.03
N ILE A 662 -15.88 -1.88 8.00
CA ILE A 662 -17.11 -1.76 8.76
C ILE A 662 -17.73 -0.40 8.44
N LEU A 663 -18.92 -0.39 7.86
CA LEU A 663 -19.62 0.84 7.48
C LEU A 663 -20.62 1.27 8.56
N PHE A 664 -20.74 2.58 8.75
CA PHE A 664 -21.69 3.23 9.66
C PHE A 664 -22.65 4.13 8.88
N ASP A 665 -23.93 4.13 9.26
CA ASP A 665 -24.94 5.01 8.65
C ASP A 665 -24.77 6.49 9.07
N ASP A 666 -24.16 6.73 10.23
CA ASP A 666 -23.90 8.07 10.81
C ASP A 666 -22.44 8.18 11.26
N SER A 667 -21.77 9.27 10.87
CA SER A 667 -20.36 9.54 11.14
C SER A 667 -20.03 9.60 12.62
N ASN A 668 -20.99 9.90 13.49
CA ASN A 668 -20.75 10.01 14.94
C ASN A 668 -20.90 8.66 15.68
N THR A 669 -21.34 7.61 14.98
CA THR A 669 -21.72 6.34 15.62
C THR A 669 -20.57 5.70 16.40
N LEU A 670 -19.36 5.73 15.85
CA LEU A 670 -18.18 5.16 16.51
C LEU A 670 -17.79 5.99 17.75
N ASP A 671 -17.71 7.31 17.59
CA ASP A 671 -17.35 8.25 18.65
C ASP A 671 -18.32 8.19 19.84
N ASP A 672 -19.62 8.09 19.56
CA ASP A 672 -20.66 7.98 20.58
C ASP A 672 -20.49 6.70 21.42
N GLU A 673 -20.23 5.56 20.78
CA GLU A 673 -20.03 4.29 21.49
C GLU A 673 -18.72 4.27 22.29
N LEU A 674 -17.65 4.86 21.75
CA LEU A 674 -16.38 5.04 22.45
C LEU A 674 -16.57 5.91 23.71
N ALA A 675 -17.30 7.03 23.58
CA ALA A 675 -17.60 7.92 24.69
C ALA A 675 -18.44 7.22 25.77
N VAL A 676 -19.47 6.46 25.38
CA VAL A 676 -20.30 5.70 26.31
C VAL A 676 -19.48 4.64 27.07
N LEU A 677 -18.67 3.86 26.35
CA LEU A 677 -17.80 2.85 26.93
C LEU A 677 -16.88 3.46 28.00
N ARG A 678 -16.15 4.52 27.62
CA ARG A 678 -15.20 5.24 28.48
C ARG A 678 -15.85 5.80 29.74
N ASN A 679 -16.97 6.51 29.58
CA ASN A 679 -17.66 7.16 30.69
C ASN A 679 -18.17 6.17 31.75
N PHE A 680 -18.72 5.03 31.30
CA PHE A 680 -19.25 4.04 32.22
C PHE A 680 -18.19 3.13 32.82
N LEU A 681 -17.10 2.82 32.09
CA LEU A 681 -15.98 2.06 32.63
C LEU A 681 -15.21 2.81 33.73
N ASN A 682 -15.11 4.14 33.64
CA ASN A 682 -14.50 4.98 34.68
C ASN A 682 -15.39 5.15 35.94
N SER A 683 -16.45 4.34 36.08
CA SER A 683 -17.33 4.33 37.25
C SER A 683 -17.35 2.94 37.91
N PRO A 684 -16.79 2.78 39.13
CA PRO A 684 -16.74 1.46 39.78
C PRO A 684 -18.13 0.91 40.07
N GLY A 685 -18.39 -0.34 39.62
CA GLY A 685 -19.64 -1.06 39.88
C GLY A 685 -20.79 -0.73 38.93
N ASN A 686 -20.54 0.06 37.87
CA ASN A 686 -21.53 0.37 36.85
C ASN A 686 -21.34 -0.53 35.62
N ASN A 687 -22.31 -1.39 35.32
CA ASN A 687 -22.25 -2.30 34.16
C ASN A 687 -22.88 -1.73 32.88
N ALA A 688 -23.24 -0.44 32.85
CA ALA A 688 -23.86 0.20 31.67
C ALA A 688 -22.90 0.32 30.46
N TYR A 689 -21.61 0.05 30.66
CA TYR A 689 -20.63 -0.04 29.57
C TYR A 689 -20.83 -1.26 28.65
N LEU A 690 -21.46 -2.33 29.17
CA LEU A 690 -21.45 -3.64 28.53
C LEU A 690 -22.05 -3.66 27.11
N PRO A 691 -23.18 -2.98 26.82
CA PRO A 691 -23.71 -2.92 25.45
C PRO A 691 -22.74 -2.27 24.45
N SER A 692 -22.09 -1.17 24.83
CA SER A 692 -21.10 -0.50 23.98
C SER A 692 -19.84 -1.34 23.83
N ALA A 693 -19.39 -2.03 24.89
CA ALA A 693 -18.28 -2.98 24.82
C ALA A 693 -18.56 -4.13 23.83
N GLN A 694 -19.81 -4.62 23.78
CA GLN A 694 -20.23 -5.65 22.83
C GLN A 694 -20.31 -5.15 21.40
N LYS A 695 -20.81 -3.92 21.20
CA LYS A 695 -20.90 -3.31 19.89
C LYS A 695 -19.51 -3.02 19.30
N LEU A 696 -18.60 -2.51 20.13
CA LEU A 696 -17.20 -2.30 19.76
C LEU A 696 -16.48 -3.63 19.49
N TYR A 697 -16.75 -4.70 20.26
CA TYR A 697 -16.25 -6.04 19.93
C TYR A 697 -16.73 -6.52 18.54
N GLN A 698 -18.01 -6.32 18.24
CA GLN A 698 -18.61 -6.70 16.95
C GLN A 698 -17.98 -5.96 15.77
N TRP A 699 -17.43 -4.77 16.00
CA TRP A 699 -16.77 -3.99 14.95
C TRP A 699 -15.27 -4.26 14.84
N LEU A 700 -14.57 -4.38 15.96
CA LEU A 700 -13.11 -4.47 15.99
C LEU A 700 -12.57 -5.90 15.94
N ILE A 701 -13.31 -6.87 16.50
CA ILE A 701 -12.80 -8.24 16.73
C ILE A 701 -13.57 -9.26 15.92
N ALA A 702 -14.91 -9.23 15.96
CA ALA A 702 -15.73 -10.23 15.26
C ALA A 702 -15.41 -10.37 13.75
N PRO A 703 -15.08 -9.30 12.99
CA PRO A 703 -14.77 -9.43 11.56
C PRO A 703 -13.46 -10.18 11.24
N ILE A 704 -12.56 -10.30 12.22
CA ILE A 704 -11.24 -10.95 12.09
C ILE A 704 -11.13 -12.25 12.91
N GLU A 705 -12.16 -12.62 13.67
CA GLU A 705 -12.10 -13.72 14.65
C GLU A 705 -11.81 -15.08 14.00
N SER A 706 -12.36 -15.35 12.81
CA SER A 706 -12.07 -16.58 12.06
C SER A 706 -10.61 -16.72 11.68
N GLU A 707 -9.96 -15.61 11.34
CA GLU A 707 -8.54 -15.56 11.00
C GLU A 707 -7.69 -15.75 12.25
N LEU A 708 -8.04 -15.08 13.36
CA LEU A 708 -7.36 -15.26 14.66
C LEU A 708 -7.38 -16.72 15.11
N GLU A 709 -8.52 -17.41 14.97
CA GLU A 709 -8.66 -18.84 15.27
C GLU A 709 -7.85 -19.71 14.31
N ALA A 710 -7.86 -19.40 13.01
CA ALA A 710 -7.14 -20.18 12.00
C ALA A 710 -5.62 -20.16 12.19
N PHE A 711 -5.07 -19.03 12.64
CA PHE A 711 -3.64 -18.88 12.91
C PHE A 711 -3.25 -19.21 14.37
N ASP A 712 -4.22 -19.60 15.22
CA ASP A 712 -3.99 -19.92 16.64
C ASP A 712 -3.32 -18.75 17.38
N ILE A 713 -3.82 -17.53 17.13
CA ILE A 713 -3.27 -16.29 17.68
C ILE A 713 -3.57 -16.22 19.18
N ASP A 714 -2.57 -15.82 19.98
CA ASP A 714 -2.71 -15.60 21.43
C ASP A 714 -2.42 -14.16 21.87
N THR A 715 -1.92 -13.31 20.97
CA THR A 715 -1.45 -11.96 21.27
C THR A 715 -1.89 -10.97 20.17
N LEU A 716 -2.64 -9.92 20.53
CA LEU A 716 -3.13 -8.88 19.62
C LEU A 716 -2.41 -7.56 19.86
N ILE A 717 -1.77 -7.03 18.82
CA ILE A 717 -1.08 -5.73 18.86
C ILE A 717 -1.85 -4.74 18.00
N PHE A 718 -2.31 -3.66 18.61
CA PHE A 718 -3.11 -2.66 17.94
C PHE A 718 -2.30 -1.43 17.56
N VAL A 719 -2.48 -0.99 16.31
CA VAL A 719 -1.96 0.24 15.75
C VAL A 719 -3.18 1.09 15.38
N MET A 720 -3.44 2.17 16.12
CA MET A 720 -4.76 2.81 16.13
C MET A 720 -4.73 4.29 15.80
N ASP A 721 -5.77 4.70 15.09
CA ASP A 721 -6.07 6.08 14.73
C ASP A 721 -6.58 6.92 15.93
N ALA A 722 -6.68 8.23 15.73
CA ALA A 722 -7.26 9.16 16.67
C ALA A 722 -8.65 8.71 17.13
N GLY A 723 -8.96 8.91 18.42
CA GLY A 723 -10.18 8.44 19.04
C GLY A 723 -10.17 6.96 19.44
N LEU A 724 -9.34 6.10 18.85
CA LEU A 724 -9.23 4.67 19.20
C LEU A 724 -8.04 4.34 20.11
N ARG A 725 -6.98 5.16 20.08
CA ARG A 725 -5.74 5.05 20.88
C ARG A 725 -5.95 4.88 22.40
N SER A 726 -7.04 5.41 22.94
CA SER A 726 -7.43 5.32 24.35
C SER A 726 -8.59 4.36 24.62
N LEU A 727 -8.83 3.39 23.72
CA LEU A 727 -9.86 2.36 23.87
C LEU A 727 -9.42 1.31 24.91
N PRO A 728 -10.25 1.01 25.94
CA PRO A 728 -9.95 -0.07 26.89
C PRO A 728 -10.22 -1.45 26.26
N LEU A 729 -9.33 -1.86 25.36
CA LEU A 729 -9.42 -3.10 24.57
C LEU A 729 -9.71 -4.34 25.43
N ALA A 730 -9.08 -4.43 26.61
CA ALA A 730 -9.26 -5.53 27.55
C ALA A 730 -10.73 -5.71 28.01
N ALA A 731 -11.54 -4.65 28.01
CA ALA A 731 -12.94 -4.66 28.41
C ALA A 731 -13.94 -4.89 27.25
N LEU A 732 -13.48 -5.00 25.99
CA LEU A 732 -14.35 -5.44 24.90
C LEU A 732 -14.90 -6.83 25.20
N HIS A 733 -16.12 -7.13 24.79
CA HIS A 733 -16.84 -8.31 25.27
C HIS A 733 -17.65 -8.97 24.15
N ASP A 734 -17.49 -10.28 23.91
CA ASP A 734 -18.14 -10.97 22.79
C ASP A 734 -19.62 -11.33 23.05
N GLY A 735 -20.02 -11.26 24.31
CA GLY A 735 -21.36 -11.65 24.78
C GLY A 735 -21.28 -12.71 25.87
N GLU A 736 -20.15 -13.42 25.95
CA GLU A 736 -19.84 -14.45 26.93
C GLU A 736 -18.60 -14.12 27.78
N GLN A 737 -17.53 -13.61 27.17
CA GLN A 737 -16.23 -13.34 27.79
C GLN A 737 -15.62 -12.01 27.33
N PHE A 738 -14.70 -11.48 28.13
CA PHE A 738 -13.90 -10.30 27.78
C PHE A 738 -12.76 -10.64 26.82
N LEU A 739 -12.31 -9.69 26.01
CA LEU A 739 -11.21 -9.87 25.07
C LEU A 739 -9.91 -10.31 25.77
N VAL A 740 -9.65 -9.80 26.98
CA VAL A 740 -8.50 -10.17 27.82
C VAL A 740 -8.50 -11.65 28.24
N GLU A 741 -9.67 -12.30 28.26
CA GLU A 741 -9.77 -13.74 28.54
C GLU A 741 -9.24 -14.58 27.37
N LYS A 742 -9.29 -14.03 26.15
CA LYS A 742 -8.88 -14.70 24.91
C LYS A 742 -7.43 -14.39 24.55
N TYR A 743 -7.00 -13.12 24.62
CA TYR A 743 -5.72 -12.68 24.08
C TYR A 743 -4.92 -11.80 25.02
N SER A 744 -3.58 -11.88 24.92
CA SER A 744 -2.67 -10.82 25.35
C SER A 744 -2.84 -9.59 24.46
N ILE A 745 -2.80 -8.39 25.03
CA ILE A 745 -3.12 -7.15 24.29
C ILE A 745 -2.00 -6.13 24.49
N GLY A 746 -1.54 -5.54 23.40
CA GLY A 746 -0.64 -4.39 23.38
C GLY A 746 -1.07 -3.34 22.37
N SER A 747 -0.58 -2.12 22.53
CA SER A 747 -0.78 -1.03 21.58
C SER A 747 0.55 -0.37 21.24
N VAL A 748 0.75 -0.03 19.98
CA VAL A 748 1.89 0.75 19.53
C VAL A 748 1.40 2.00 18.78
N PRO A 749 2.15 3.11 18.84
CA PRO A 749 1.80 4.33 18.10
C PRO A 749 1.86 4.10 16.58
N SER A 750 2.99 3.57 16.13
CA SER A 750 3.28 3.08 14.79
C SER A 750 4.36 1.98 14.95
N ILE A 751 4.45 1.04 14.02
CA ILE A 751 5.50 0.02 14.06
C ILE A 751 6.87 0.65 13.81
N SER A 752 6.98 1.58 12.85
CA SER A 752 8.23 2.28 12.53
C SER A 752 8.81 3.05 13.74
N LEU A 753 7.93 3.58 14.60
CA LEU A 753 8.32 4.29 15.82
C LEU A 753 8.67 3.38 17.01
N THR A 754 8.51 2.06 16.87
CA THR A 754 8.64 1.11 17.97
C THR A 754 9.85 0.21 17.77
N ASP A 755 10.77 0.17 18.75
CA ASP A 755 11.82 -0.86 18.78
C ASP A 755 11.18 -2.23 19.06
N THR A 756 10.99 -3.01 17.98
CA THR A 756 10.35 -4.32 18.00
C THR A 756 11.27 -5.45 18.46
N SER A 757 12.53 -5.20 18.80
CA SER A 757 13.43 -6.28 19.21
C SER A 757 13.10 -6.81 20.60
N TYR A 758 13.01 -8.13 20.73
CA TYR A 758 12.72 -8.79 22.00
C TYR A 758 13.89 -8.73 22.98
N GLN A 759 13.57 -8.48 24.25
CA GLN A 759 14.50 -8.66 25.35
C GLN A 759 13.77 -9.23 26.56
N ALA A 760 14.18 -10.42 26.99
CA ALA A 760 13.67 -11.03 28.20
C ALA A 760 13.97 -10.15 29.42
N LEU A 761 12.96 -9.94 30.28
CA LEU A 761 13.14 -9.25 31.56
C LEU A 761 13.67 -10.18 32.66
N LYS A 762 13.78 -11.49 32.43
CA LYS A 762 14.32 -12.44 33.41
C LYS A 762 15.71 -11.95 33.87
N ASP A 763 15.91 -11.91 35.19
CA ASP A 763 17.12 -11.39 35.85
C ASP A 763 17.35 -9.86 35.76
N SER A 764 16.40 -9.08 35.25
CA SER A 764 16.50 -7.61 35.28
C SER A 764 16.28 -7.03 36.67
N GLN A 765 16.81 -5.83 36.93
CA GLN A 765 16.56 -5.11 38.18
C GLN A 765 15.51 -4.02 38.01
N VAL A 766 14.66 -3.85 39.02
CA VAL A 766 13.68 -2.75 39.10
C VAL A 766 14.20 -1.60 39.95
N LEU A 767 14.03 -0.38 39.47
CA LEU A 767 14.11 0.83 40.30
C LEU A 767 12.69 1.34 40.54
N ALA A 768 12.20 1.14 41.77
CA ALA A 768 10.84 1.48 42.16
C ALA A 768 10.82 2.77 42.97
N MET A 769 10.33 3.87 42.40
CA MET A 769 10.31 5.17 43.05
C MET A 769 8.88 5.69 43.18
N GLY A 770 8.57 6.45 44.23
CA GLY A 770 7.21 7.01 44.38
C GLY A 770 7.06 8.04 45.47
N ALA A 771 5.90 8.71 45.45
CA ALA A 771 5.48 9.65 46.49
C ALA A 771 4.13 9.19 47.06
N SER A 772 4.07 9.00 48.37
CA SER A 772 2.85 8.69 49.10
C SER A 772 2.13 9.93 49.62
N GLU A 773 2.88 11.02 49.77
CA GLU A 773 2.41 12.30 50.30
C GLU A 773 2.68 13.41 49.29
N PHE A 774 1.75 14.36 49.16
CA PHE A 774 1.89 15.45 48.19
C PHE A 774 1.71 16.85 48.83
N PRO A 775 2.59 17.22 49.78
CA PRO A 775 2.50 18.51 50.44
C PRO A 775 2.76 19.64 49.43
N ASN A 776 1.78 20.54 49.27
CA ASN A 776 1.84 21.75 48.43
C ASN A 776 1.65 21.57 46.91
N SER A 777 1.23 20.40 46.41
CA SER A 777 0.85 20.22 44.99
C SER A 777 -0.66 20.34 44.74
N GLY A 778 -1.49 20.13 45.77
CA GLY A 778 -2.95 20.08 45.65
C GLY A 778 -3.50 18.73 45.17
N LEU A 779 -2.65 17.70 45.07
CA LEU A 779 -3.02 16.33 44.70
C LEU A 779 -3.38 15.48 45.93
N ASP A 780 -4.15 14.42 45.72
CA ASP A 780 -4.52 13.47 46.76
C ASP A 780 -3.32 12.57 47.15
N ASP A 781 -3.19 12.28 48.45
CA ASP A 781 -2.18 11.32 48.95
C ASP A 781 -2.45 9.89 48.43
N LEU A 782 -1.38 9.14 48.16
CA LEU A 782 -1.40 7.76 47.68
C LEU A 782 -0.85 6.80 48.74
N PRO A 783 -1.64 6.45 49.78
CA PRO A 783 -1.16 5.71 50.94
C PRO A 783 -0.68 4.29 50.65
N SER A 784 -1.02 3.70 49.50
CA SER A 784 -0.56 2.36 49.11
C SER A 784 0.90 2.33 48.65
N VAL A 785 1.45 3.46 48.18
CA VAL A 785 2.78 3.55 47.56
C VAL A 785 3.89 2.93 48.40
N PRO A 786 4.03 3.17 49.72
CA PRO A 786 5.12 2.58 50.50
C PRO A 786 5.03 1.05 50.54
N THR A 787 3.82 0.51 50.64
CA THR A 787 3.58 -0.95 50.64
C THR A 787 3.81 -1.54 49.24
N GLU A 788 3.39 -0.85 48.18
CA GLU A 788 3.63 -1.26 46.80
C GLU A 788 5.13 -1.37 46.49
N LEU A 789 5.91 -0.32 46.76
CA LEU A 789 7.34 -0.29 46.46
C LEU A 789 8.12 -1.37 47.23
N SER A 790 7.80 -1.57 48.51
CA SER A 790 8.44 -2.61 49.34
C SER A 790 8.04 -4.02 48.89
N THR A 791 6.77 -4.26 48.59
CA THR A 791 6.30 -5.56 48.09
C THR A 791 7.01 -5.92 46.77
N ILE A 792 7.10 -4.97 45.84
CA ILE A 792 7.78 -5.18 44.56
C ILE A 792 9.26 -5.53 44.79
N THR A 793 9.99 -4.72 45.55
CA THR A 793 11.47 -4.84 45.63
C THR A 793 11.99 -5.85 46.65
N GLU A 794 11.21 -6.19 47.67
CA GLU A 794 11.61 -7.11 48.74
C GLU A 794 11.02 -8.51 48.57
N GLU A 795 9.86 -8.66 47.92
CA GLU A 795 9.13 -9.94 47.84
C GLU A 795 9.01 -10.49 46.41
N LEU A 796 8.82 -9.64 45.40
CA LEU A 796 8.42 -10.08 44.06
C LEU A 796 9.53 -10.00 43.00
N TRP A 797 10.37 -8.96 43.05
CA TRP A 797 11.35 -8.67 42.01
C TRP A 797 12.63 -8.06 42.58
N PRO A 798 13.83 -8.46 42.13
CA PRO A 798 15.07 -7.86 42.60
C PRO A 798 15.16 -6.37 42.21
N GLY A 799 15.39 -5.49 43.18
CA GLY A 799 15.47 -4.06 42.90
C GLY A 799 15.85 -3.17 44.07
N GLU A 800 15.75 -1.87 43.84
CA GLU A 800 15.92 -0.82 44.85
C GLU A 800 14.67 0.08 44.86
N SER A 801 14.27 0.55 46.04
CA SER A 801 13.13 1.45 46.19
C SER A 801 13.48 2.82 46.79
N VAL A 802 12.73 3.85 46.38
CA VAL A 802 12.91 5.24 46.81
C VAL A 802 11.55 5.88 47.09
N LEU A 803 11.41 6.55 48.24
CA LEU A 803 10.14 7.12 48.69
C LEU A 803 10.26 8.62 49.00
N ASN A 804 9.19 9.37 48.72
CA ASN A 804 8.95 10.75 49.15
C ASN A 804 10.12 11.69 48.87
N GLU A 805 10.77 12.27 49.89
CA GLU A 805 11.81 13.29 49.74
C GLU A 805 12.99 12.87 48.86
N GLN A 806 13.20 11.56 48.70
CA GLN A 806 14.26 11.02 47.86
C GLN A 806 13.80 10.76 46.42
N PHE A 807 12.49 10.77 46.14
CA PHE A 807 11.91 10.61 44.82
C PHE A 807 11.99 11.92 44.02
N THR A 808 13.19 12.18 43.50
CA THR A 808 13.52 13.37 42.69
C THR A 808 14.17 12.95 41.37
N LEU A 809 14.06 13.79 40.35
CA LEU A 809 14.65 13.53 39.03
C LEU A 809 16.18 13.35 39.10
N ASP A 810 16.84 14.13 39.95
CA ASP A 810 18.30 14.04 40.15
C ASP A 810 18.70 12.70 40.77
N ASN A 811 17.91 12.18 41.73
CA ASN A 811 18.18 10.89 42.33
C ASN A 811 17.90 9.73 41.36
N LEU A 812 16.82 9.81 40.57
CA LEU A 812 16.55 8.87 39.47
C LEU A 812 17.74 8.78 38.51
N ARG A 813 18.27 9.94 38.07
CA ARG A 813 19.46 10.01 37.22
C ARG A 813 20.69 9.40 37.89
N ALA A 814 20.94 9.73 39.15
CA ALA A 814 22.10 9.24 39.89
C ALA A 814 22.07 7.71 40.11
N MET A 815 20.91 7.14 40.43
CA MET A 815 20.76 5.70 40.63
C MET A 815 20.93 4.92 39.33
N ARG A 816 20.36 5.42 38.22
CA ARG A 816 20.53 4.83 36.88
C ARG A 816 21.97 4.88 36.37
N GLN A 817 22.76 5.87 36.76
CA GLN A 817 24.20 5.91 36.44
C GLN A 817 25.01 4.91 37.27
N LYS A 818 24.53 4.55 38.46
CA LYS A 818 25.25 3.68 39.40
C LYS A 818 25.00 2.20 39.12
N ASN A 819 23.75 1.83 38.85
CA ASN A 819 23.32 0.45 38.66
C ASN A 819 22.47 0.34 37.38
N ARG A 820 22.48 -0.83 36.75
CA ARG A 820 21.64 -1.11 35.59
C ARG A 820 20.24 -1.52 36.08
N PHE A 821 19.24 -0.71 35.72
CA PHE A 821 17.82 -1.00 35.95
C PHE A 821 17.09 -1.05 34.62
N ASP A 822 16.68 -2.23 34.17
CA ASP A 822 15.93 -2.38 32.91
C ASP A 822 14.44 -2.06 33.11
N VAL A 823 13.95 -2.05 34.36
CA VAL A 823 12.58 -1.67 34.72
C VAL A 823 12.59 -0.45 35.63
N ILE A 824 11.83 0.58 35.26
CA ILE A 824 11.56 1.76 36.09
C ILE A 824 10.10 1.73 36.50
N HIS A 825 9.82 1.74 37.80
CA HIS A 825 8.46 1.80 38.32
C HIS A 825 8.25 3.11 39.08
N LEU A 826 7.28 3.90 38.67
CA LEU A 826 6.95 5.20 39.25
C LEU A 826 5.53 5.15 39.84
N ALA A 827 5.46 5.20 41.18
CA ALA A 827 4.22 5.21 41.94
C ALA A 827 3.88 6.63 42.41
N THR A 828 3.27 7.40 41.51
CA THR A 828 2.91 8.81 41.71
C THR A 828 1.90 9.26 40.65
N HIS A 829 1.25 10.41 40.84
CA HIS A 829 0.36 11.01 39.85
C HIS A 829 1.07 11.39 38.55
N THR A 830 0.48 11.02 37.42
CA THR A 830 0.88 11.43 36.07
C THR A 830 -0.30 12.09 35.38
N SER A 831 -0.11 13.20 34.67
CA SER A 831 -1.16 13.87 33.89
C SER A 831 -0.79 13.96 32.41
N PHE A 832 -1.75 13.69 31.54
CA PHE A 832 -1.64 13.86 30.08
C PHE A 832 -2.46 15.08 29.64
N ASP A 833 -1.78 16.13 29.21
CA ASP A 833 -2.34 17.44 28.83
C ASP A 833 -1.47 18.08 27.73
N GLY A 834 -1.35 17.39 26.59
CA GLY A 834 -0.52 17.84 25.46
C GLY A 834 0.96 18.05 25.82
N GLU A 835 1.49 19.23 25.50
CA GLU A 835 2.85 19.64 25.85
C GLU A 835 3.09 19.74 27.37
N ASP A 836 2.05 20.04 28.16
CA ASP A 836 2.12 20.23 29.62
C ASP A 836 2.05 18.90 30.42
N SER A 837 2.04 17.77 29.71
CA SER A 837 2.04 16.43 30.30
C SER A 837 3.24 16.20 31.23
N LYS A 838 2.99 15.67 32.43
CA LYS A 838 4.00 15.57 33.49
C LYS A 838 3.78 14.42 34.46
N ILE A 839 4.88 13.93 35.02
CA ILE A 839 4.92 13.04 36.17
C ILE A 839 5.23 13.86 37.42
N GLN A 840 4.42 13.74 38.48
CA GLN A 840 4.66 14.43 39.73
C GLN A 840 5.77 13.73 40.53
N PHE A 841 6.96 14.32 40.59
CA PHE A 841 8.00 13.93 41.54
C PHE A 841 7.76 14.64 42.89
N TRP A 842 8.51 14.29 43.93
CA TRP A 842 8.32 14.91 45.25
C TRP A 842 8.45 16.44 45.23
N ASP A 843 9.43 16.95 44.47
CA ASP A 843 9.82 18.35 44.46
C ASP A 843 9.16 19.17 43.35
N LYS A 844 8.74 18.53 42.25
CA LYS A 844 8.18 19.20 41.06
C LYS A 844 7.46 18.24 40.12
N GLY A 845 6.66 18.79 39.20
CA GLY A 845 6.26 18.07 37.98
C GLY A 845 7.43 18.00 37.00
N VAL A 846 7.61 16.84 36.36
CA VAL A 846 8.65 16.56 35.36
C VAL A 846 7.97 16.21 34.04
N GLY A 847 8.30 16.93 32.96
CA GLY A 847 7.73 16.66 31.64
C GLY A 847 8.31 15.40 31.00
N PHE A 848 7.59 14.80 30.05
CA PHE A 848 8.09 13.60 29.37
C PHE A 848 9.35 13.86 28.54
N ASP A 849 9.50 15.05 27.97
CA ASP A 849 10.71 15.43 27.23
C ASP A 849 11.94 15.59 28.14
N ASP A 850 11.75 15.93 29.42
CA ASP A 850 12.83 15.92 30.42
C ASP A 850 13.28 14.48 30.73
N LEU A 851 12.37 13.50 30.66
CA LEU A 851 12.71 12.08 30.83
C LEU A 851 13.42 11.53 29.60
N ARG A 852 13.03 11.95 28.38
CA ARG A 852 13.74 11.55 27.14
C ARG A 852 15.20 11.98 27.15
N GLN A 853 15.52 13.12 27.77
CA GLN A 853 16.89 13.60 27.97
C GLN A 853 17.73 12.73 28.93
N LEU A 854 17.12 11.75 29.61
CA LEU A 854 17.84 10.73 30.36
C LEU A 854 18.37 9.60 29.46
N GLU A 855 18.12 9.69 28.15
CA GLU A 855 18.65 8.79 27.11
C GLU A 855 18.32 7.31 27.38
N TRP A 856 17.09 7.03 27.84
CA TRP A 856 16.65 5.67 28.16
C TRP A 856 16.57 4.73 26.96
N TYR A 857 16.66 5.27 25.74
CA TYR A 857 16.76 4.54 24.47
C TYR A 857 18.21 4.11 24.17
N GLN A 858 19.20 4.57 24.92
CA GLN A 858 20.60 4.18 24.78
C GLN A 858 20.96 3.04 25.76
N PRO A 859 21.88 2.13 25.41
CA PRO A 859 22.35 1.09 26.31
C PRO A 859 22.98 1.64 27.62
N PRO A 860 22.60 1.14 28.80
CA PRO A 860 21.59 0.11 29.03
C PRO A 860 20.16 0.67 28.95
N MET A 861 19.42 0.23 27.94
CA MET A 861 18.10 0.74 27.59
C MET A 861 17.04 0.32 28.63
N VAL A 862 16.10 1.20 28.94
CA VAL A 862 14.96 0.88 29.81
C VAL A 862 13.92 0.11 29.00
N GLN A 863 13.69 -1.14 29.41
CA GLN A 863 12.79 -2.08 28.74
C GLN A 863 11.33 -1.89 29.15
N LEU A 864 11.07 -1.37 30.35
CA LEU A 864 9.72 -1.16 30.86
C LEU A 864 9.66 0.04 31.82
N LEU A 865 8.79 1.00 31.52
CA LEU A 865 8.35 2.05 32.44
C LEU A 865 6.96 1.70 32.96
N VAL A 866 6.80 1.54 34.27
CA VAL A 866 5.50 1.33 34.90
C VAL A 866 5.06 2.62 35.58
N LEU A 867 3.95 3.20 35.15
CA LEU A 867 3.32 4.35 35.79
C LEU A 867 2.09 3.88 36.56
N SER A 868 2.27 3.70 37.87
CA SER A 868 1.26 3.07 38.72
C SER A 868 0.01 3.95 38.86
N ALA A 869 0.15 5.28 38.93
CA ALA A 869 -1.00 6.19 39.02
C ALA A 869 -1.02 7.22 37.88
N CYS A 870 -1.83 6.99 36.84
CA CYS A 870 -2.05 7.95 35.77
C CYS A 870 -3.46 8.55 35.81
N GLU A 871 -3.55 9.84 35.55
CA GLU A 871 -4.75 10.60 35.27
C GLU A 871 -4.70 11.07 33.80
N THR A 872 -5.19 10.25 32.88
CA THR A 872 -5.33 10.63 31.47
C THR A 872 -6.68 11.30 31.25
N ALA A 873 -6.71 12.41 30.51
CA ALA A 873 -7.94 13.11 30.14
C ALA A 873 -8.68 12.35 29.02
N VAL A 874 -9.30 11.22 29.37
CA VAL A 874 -10.01 10.34 28.45
C VAL A 874 -10.98 11.14 27.56
N GLY A 875 -10.80 11.05 26.24
CA GLY A 875 -11.62 11.74 25.24
C GLY A 875 -11.06 13.07 24.75
N ASP A 876 -9.90 13.51 25.26
CA ASP A 876 -9.13 14.61 24.69
C ASP A 876 -8.10 14.07 23.67
N PRO A 877 -8.14 14.50 22.39
CA PRO A 877 -7.22 13.99 21.35
C PRO A 877 -5.73 14.24 21.64
N ASP A 878 -5.39 15.37 22.27
CA ASP A 878 -3.98 15.72 22.56
C ASP A 878 -3.44 14.91 23.74
N ALA A 879 -4.29 14.63 24.73
CA ALA A 879 -3.98 13.72 25.83
C ALA A 879 -3.86 12.26 25.35
N GLU A 880 -4.70 11.86 24.41
CA GLU A 880 -4.67 10.54 23.77
C GLU A 880 -3.38 10.33 22.98
N MET A 881 -2.94 11.33 22.20
CA MET A 881 -1.63 11.31 21.53
C MET A 881 -0.47 11.20 22.51
N GLY A 882 -0.48 12.01 23.57
CA GLY A 882 0.54 11.95 24.62
C GLY A 882 0.62 10.58 25.32
N PHE A 883 -0.53 9.93 25.49
CA PHE A 883 -0.65 8.62 26.11
C PHE A 883 -0.18 7.49 25.18
N ALA A 884 -0.74 7.37 23.97
CA ALA A 884 -0.37 6.30 23.04
C ALA A 884 1.06 6.44 22.51
N GLY A 885 1.61 7.65 22.52
CA GLY A 885 3.02 7.94 22.23
C GLY A 885 3.95 7.87 23.43
N LEU A 886 3.50 7.44 24.63
CA LEU A 886 4.26 7.54 25.88
C LEU A 886 5.63 6.86 25.83
N ALA A 887 5.70 5.64 25.28
CA ALA A 887 6.96 4.89 25.17
C ALA A 887 7.98 5.65 24.30
N VAL A 888 7.53 6.13 23.13
CA VAL A 888 8.33 6.93 22.20
C VAL A 888 8.76 8.25 22.83
N ARG A 889 7.84 8.97 23.50
CA ARG A 889 8.11 10.27 24.10
C ARG A 889 9.09 10.17 25.28
N THR A 890 9.03 9.11 26.08
CA THR A 890 9.97 8.89 27.20
C THR A 890 11.25 8.16 26.80
N GLY A 891 11.29 7.56 25.61
CA GLY A 891 12.44 6.82 25.09
C GLY A 891 12.63 5.44 25.72
N VAL A 892 11.56 4.83 26.23
CA VAL A 892 11.58 3.44 26.72
C VAL A 892 11.01 2.50 25.67
N LYS A 893 11.33 1.20 25.72
CA LYS A 893 10.72 0.23 24.80
C LYS A 893 9.22 0.05 25.03
N SER A 894 8.83 0.01 26.30
CA SER A 894 7.47 -0.30 26.71
C SER A 894 7.07 0.57 27.90
N ALA A 895 5.81 0.98 27.93
CA ALA A 895 5.21 1.66 29.06
C ALA A 895 3.92 0.96 29.48
N LEU A 896 3.75 0.72 30.78
CA LEU A 896 2.50 0.29 31.39
C LEU A 896 1.88 1.48 32.11
N ALA A 897 0.71 1.93 31.65
CA ALA A 897 0.04 3.11 32.19
C ALA A 897 -1.49 2.91 32.21
N SER A 898 -2.19 3.73 33.01
CA SER A 898 -3.65 3.70 33.10
C SER A 898 -4.34 4.76 32.24
N LEU A 899 -5.41 4.37 31.56
CA LEU A 899 -6.29 5.21 30.75
C LEU A 899 -7.10 6.19 31.58
N TRP A 900 -7.36 5.93 32.86
CA TRP A 900 -8.08 6.84 33.76
C TRP A 900 -7.51 6.78 35.17
N LYS A 901 -7.99 7.68 36.03
CA LYS A 901 -7.69 7.67 37.46
C LYS A 901 -8.23 6.39 38.11
N VAL A 902 -7.34 5.47 38.46
CA VAL A 902 -7.70 4.21 39.12
C VAL A 902 -7.61 4.37 40.65
N ASN A 903 -8.34 3.52 41.36
CA ASN A 903 -8.28 3.45 42.82
C ASN A 903 -6.87 3.02 43.30
N ASP A 904 -6.31 3.76 44.27
CA ASP A 904 -4.98 3.51 44.86
C ASP A 904 -4.78 2.05 45.33
N ALA A 905 -5.70 1.54 46.16
CA ALA A 905 -5.61 0.17 46.67
C ALA A 905 -5.73 -0.91 45.57
N GLY A 906 -6.60 -0.69 44.59
CA GLY A 906 -6.77 -1.59 43.44
C GLY A 906 -5.56 -1.57 42.49
N THR A 907 -4.92 -0.42 42.35
CA THR A 907 -3.70 -0.23 41.56
C THR A 907 -2.53 -0.99 42.18
N SER A 908 -2.29 -0.78 43.48
CA SER A 908 -1.25 -1.49 44.21
C SER A 908 -1.44 -3.01 44.14
N ALA A 909 -2.71 -3.46 44.18
CA ALA A 909 -3.07 -4.85 43.99
C ALA A 909 -2.73 -5.38 42.58
N LEU A 910 -3.08 -4.64 41.53
CA LEU A 910 -2.75 -4.99 40.14
C LEU A 910 -1.23 -5.02 39.92
N MET A 911 -0.49 -4.03 40.41
CA MET A 911 0.96 -3.96 40.24
C MET A 911 1.68 -5.09 40.96
N SER A 912 1.26 -5.42 42.19
CA SER A 912 1.78 -6.57 42.92
C SER A 912 1.55 -7.87 42.14
N GLU A 913 0.33 -8.06 41.62
CA GLU A 913 0.03 -9.25 40.80
C GLU A 913 0.80 -9.24 39.47
N TYR A 914 0.97 -8.09 38.82
CA TYR A 914 1.72 -7.96 37.58
C TYR A 914 3.19 -8.38 37.74
N TYR A 915 3.88 -7.88 38.77
CA TYR A 915 5.27 -8.29 39.05
C TYR A 915 5.37 -9.76 39.47
N HIS A 916 4.36 -10.27 40.19
CA HIS A 916 4.29 -11.70 40.48
C HIS A 916 4.19 -12.53 39.19
N GLN A 917 3.30 -12.17 38.27
CA GLN A 917 3.15 -12.86 36.98
C GLN A 917 4.40 -12.74 36.12
N LEU A 918 5.00 -11.55 36.07
CA LEU A 918 6.24 -11.32 35.35
C LEU A 918 7.40 -12.21 35.84
N SER A 919 7.34 -12.67 37.10
CA SER A 919 8.38 -13.53 37.71
C SER A 919 8.23 -15.01 37.39
N GLN A 920 7.11 -15.43 36.80
CA GLN A 920 6.86 -16.82 36.46
C GLN A 920 7.67 -17.24 35.22
N GLU A 921 8.19 -18.47 35.22
CA GLU A 921 9.11 -18.92 34.15
C GLU A 921 8.42 -19.06 32.79
N GLU A 922 7.14 -19.40 32.79
CA GLU A 922 6.28 -19.55 31.62
C GLU A 922 5.83 -18.22 30.99
N ILE A 923 6.06 -17.09 31.65
CA ILE A 923 5.65 -15.77 31.16
C ILE A 923 6.82 -15.12 30.42
N THR A 924 6.74 -15.16 29.09
CA THR A 924 7.84 -14.71 28.21
C THR A 924 7.70 -13.27 27.72
N ILE A 925 6.49 -12.69 27.80
CA ILE A 925 6.16 -11.34 27.29
C ILE A 925 5.47 -10.46 28.32
N LYS A 926 5.72 -9.14 28.25
CA LYS A 926 5.18 -8.14 29.20
C LYS A 926 3.64 -8.06 29.17
N ALA A 927 3.04 -8.15 27.98
CA ALA A 927 1.58 -8.10 27.80
C ALA A 927 0.87 -9.31 28.44
N GLU A 928 1.48 -10.51 28.43
CA GLU A 928 0.91 -11.71 29.06
C GLU A 928 0.93 -11.61 30.58
N ALA A 929 1.99 -11.02 31.17
CA ALA A 929 2.00 -10.73 32.61
C ALA A 929 0.85 -9.80 33.01
N LEU A 930 0.56 -8.76 32.20
CA LEU A 930 -0.56 -7.86 32.44
C LEU A 930 -1.90 -8.58 32.30
N ARG A 931 -2.05 -9.38 31.24
CA ARG A 931 -3.25 -10.19 31.00
C ARG A 931 -3.55 -11.09 32.20
N GLN A 932 -2.56 -11.84 32.69
CA GLN A 932 -2.76 -12.73 33.85
C GLN A 932 -3.16 -11.95 35.11
N ALA A 933 -2.58 -10.77 35.35
CA ALA A 933 -2.97 -9.92 36.46
C ALA A 933 -4.42 -9.41 36.33
N GLN A 934 -4.82 -8.98 35.13
CA GLN A 934 -6.20 -8.57 34.83
C GLN A 934 -7.18 -9.74 35.03
N LEU A 935 -6.82 -10.95 34.61
CA LEU A 935 -7.63 -12.15 34.80
C LEU A 935 -7.75 -12.54 36.28
N ALA A 936 -6.68 -12.40 37.06
CA ALA A 936 -6.70 -12.68 38.48
C ALA A 936 -7.63 -11.71 39.23
N MET A 937 -7.67 -10.43 38.83
CA MET A 937 -8.64 -9.46 39.34
C MET A 937 -10.06 -9.81 38.91
N LEU A 938 -10.30 -10.03 37.61
CA LEU A 938 -11.61 -10.41 37.06
C LEU A 938 -12.21 -11.63 37.77
N ARG A 939 -11.39 -12.64 38.06
CA ARG A 939 -11.80 -13.89 38.73
C ARG A 939 -11.92 -13.76 40.26
N GLY A 940 -11.68 -12.57 40.82
CA GLY A 940 -11.72 -12.31 42.26
C GLY A 940 -10.60 -12.99 43.06
N GLN A 941 -9.53 -13.42 42.39
CA GLN A 941 -8.35 -14.01 43.01
C GLN A 941 -7.51 -12.94 43.70
N VAL A 942 -7.52 -11.72 43.16
CA VAL A 942 -6.97 -10.51 43.77
C VAL A 942 -8.09 -9.71 44.42
N ARG A 943 -8.04 -9.57 45.75
CA ARG A 943 -9.09 -8.87 46.52
C ARG A 943 -8.56 -8.40 47.86
N ILE A 944 -9.29 -7.49 48.52
CA ILE A 944 -9.07 -7.23 49.95
C ILE A 944 -10.00 -8.12 50.75
N GLU A 945 -9.44 -8.87 51.70
CA GLU A 945 -10.19 -9.73 52.61
C GLU A 945 -9.61 -9.62 54.03
N SER A 946 -10.47 -9.32 55.00
CA SER A 946 -10.07 -9.10 56.41
C SER A 946 -8.93 -8.08 56.61
N GLY A 947 -8.91 -7.01 55.80
CA GLY A 947 -7.90 -5.95 55.89
C GLY A 947 -6.52 -6.32 55.31
N LYS A 948 -6.44 -7.40 54.53
CA LYS A 948 -5.23 -7.81 53.80
C LYS A 948 -5.51 -7.88 52.31
N LEU A 949 -4.53 -7.55 51.50
CA LEU A 949 -4.51 -7.85 50.08
C LEU A 949 -4.23 -9.34 49.92
N VAL A 950 -5.16 -10.05 49.30
CA VAL A 950 -5.05 -11.46 48.95
C VAL A 950 -4.80 -11.55 47.46
N ALA A 951 -3.67 -12.15 47.07
CA ALA A 951 -3.31 -12.43 45.68
C ALA A 951 -2.53 -13.75 45.64
N ASN A 952 -2.94 -14.70 44.78
CA ASN A 952 -2.30 -16.02 44.61
C ASN A 952 -1.96 -16.80 45.89
N GLY A 953 -2.79 -16.67 46.93
CA GLY A 953 -2.59 -17.34 48.22
C GLY A 953 -1.57 -16.68 49.14
N VAL A 954 -1.00 -15.54 48.72
CA VAL A 954 -0.17 -14.65 49.55
C VAL A 954 -1.07 -13.58 50.17
N GLU A 955 -0.85 -13.29 51.45
CA GLU A 955 -1.58 -12.26 52.20
C GLU A 955 -0.63 -11.13 52.59
N VAL A 956 -0.77 -9.97 51.94
CA VAL A 956 0.00 -8.76 52.24
C VAL A 956 -0.86 -7.83 53.12
N PRO A 957 -0.39 -7.41 54.32
CA PRO A 957 -1.13 -6.45 55.14
C PRO A 957 -1.30 -5.10 54.43
N LEU A 958 -2.51 -4.51 54.50
CA LEU A 958 -2.72 -3.17 53.98
C LEU A 958 -1.99 -2.11 54.84
N PRO A 959 -1.54 -1.00 54.24
CA PRO A 959 -1.01 0.12 55.01
C PRO A 959 -2.07 0.68 55.96
N LYS A 960 -1.63 1.26 57.10
CA LYS A 960 -2.50 1.77 58.17
C LYS A 960 -3.62 2.71 57.70
N ALA A 961 -3.35 3.53 56.69
CA ALA A 961 -4.33 4.45 56.13
C ALA A 961 -5.48 3.74 55.38
N LEU A 962 -5.30 2.48 54.99
CA LEU A 962 -6.29 1.65 54.29
C LEU A 962 -6.83 0.49 55.15
N GLU A 963 -6.39 0.33 56.41
CA GLU A 963 -6.87 -0.70 57.33
C GLU A 963 -8.38 -0.67 57.57
N SER A 964 -9.05 0.48 57.34
CA SER A 964 -10.51 0.58 57.43
C SER A 964 -11.25 -0.20 56.33
N ILE A 965 -10.56 -0.53 55.23
CA ILE A 965 -11.10 -1.34 54.13
C ILE A 965 -11.00 -2.81 54.55
N THR A 966 -12.12 -3.37 55.01
CA THR A 966 -12.15 -4.76 55.50
C THR A 966 -12.28 -5.76 54.36
N ASN A 967 -13.17 -5.52 53.40
CA ASN A 967 -13.36 -6.35 52.22
C ASN A 967 -13.58 -5.48 50.97
N ARG A 968 -12.91 -5.80 49.86
CA ARG A 968 -13.09 -5.12 48.57
C ARG A 968 -12.94 -6.13 47.43
N ASP A 969 -13.91 -6.11 46.53
CA ASP A 969 -13.87 -6.86 45.28
C ASP A 969 -13.31 -5.98 44.16
N PHE A 970 -12.37 -6.54 43.40
CA PHE A 970 -11.71 -5.89 42.28
C PHE A 970 -12.07 -6.50 40.91
N SER A 971 -13.10 -7.37 40.86
CA SER A 971 -13.56 -8.04 39.63
C SER A 971 -14.07 -7.11 38.52
N HIS A 972 -14.56 -5.92 38.89
CA HIS A 972 -15.11 -4.97 37.92
C HIS A 972 -14.02 -4.38 36.99
N PRO A 973 -14.25 -4.27 35.66
CA PRO A 973 -13.26 -3.76 34.69
C PRO A 973 -12.63 -2.40 35.02
N TYR A 974 -13.34 -1.54 35.75
CA TYR A 974 -12.81 -0.29 36.30
C TYR A 974 -11.40 -0.42 36.90
N TYR A 975 -11.09 -1.53 37.60
CA TYR A 975 -9.81 -1.70 38.30
C TYR A 975 -8.67 -2.22 37.42
N TRP A 976 -8.99 -2.94 36.34
CA TRP A 976 -7.99 -3.71 35.59
C TRP A 976 -7.95 -3.35 34.10
N ALA A 977 -9.06 -2.98 33.48
CA ALA A 977 -9.14 -2.65 32.06
C ALA A 977 -8.61 -1.26 31.71
N GLY A 978 -8.35 -0.43 32.73
CA GLY A 978 -7.72 0.87 32.53
C GLY A 978 -6.24 0.76 32.19
N PHE A 979 -5.57 -0.32 32.60
CA PHE A 979 -4.14 -0.48 32.33
C PHE A 979 -3.89 -1.10 30.97
N THR A 980 -2.96 -0.51 30.21
CA THR A 980 -2.57 -0.98 28.88
C THR A 980 -1.06 -0.94 28.70
N MET A 981 -0.57 -1.84 27.85
CA MET A 981 0.83 -1.93 27.44
C MET A 981 1.04 -1.13 26.16
N ILE A 982 1.93 -0.14 26.20
CA ILE A 982 2.21 0.81 25.12
C ILE A 982 3.66 0.62 24.64
N GLY A 983 3.88 0.61 23.33
CA GLY A 983 5.18 0.27 22.74
C GLY A 983 5.37 -1.24 22.62
N SER A 984 6.61 -1.73 22.63
CA SER A 984 6.92 -3.15 22.43
C SER A 984 6.26 -4.03 23.50
N PRO A 985 5.25 -4.85 23.18
CA PRO A 985 4.48 -5.58 24.20
C PRO A 985 5.14 -6.89 24.66
N TRP A 986 6.20 -7.32 23.97
CA TRP A 986 7.00 -8.49 24.30
C TRP A 986 8.20 -8.20 25.21
#